data_AF-A0A0Q8QDX5-F1
#
_entry.id   AF-A0A0Q8QDX5-F1
#
_cell.length_a   1.000
_cell.length_b   1.000
_cell.length_c   1.000
_cell.angle_alpha   90.00
_cell.angle_beta   90.00
_cell.angle_gamma   90.00
#
_symmetry.space_group_name_H-M   'P 1'
#
loop_
_entity.id
_entity.type
_entity.pdbx_description
1 polymer ?
#
loop_
_entity_poly.entity_id
_entity_poly.type
_entity_poly.pdbx_seq_one_letter_code
_entity_poly.pdbx_strand_id
1 'polypeptide(L)'
;MPQQVMPRAKPIATAAHPRAFRGTKFQPPKPAQIDLDLHVWMSDDRLLDGFFSRHDFVRRPALGQDGQALPSSLFENGQPTVSQLTGLQGWSGSTPVVFRRHFLWVLRKESAEKSLAWLRLWRALGAPSHGELLSILARLCALDSAAHGWAELSLNLPKPRQAAFLQYLLQHKAYRLPASQLSAEQLSAVNTLSKDDAHFRIYLDTMLDNLSRGVSAAYTLIGCQLPARDRNPDSIYLRVAVHADEVPVADIERMLATLGEDGMHWARSAWKSCATQPGFARVLTETHWEVLSSQEANRWLSLFTVTEWDFDNPELFAAQWRVRLAMFPALHQQMLALPPDRRDRFAAMQVDYVCGWDDPATLESSWPIVLPLQVRLCGPRFPAKATGNGALSSMAVHLRGARLHQFAETGDDIWLTIERACRRDNVATLIRHGLYGLTEAMPDFALHALRFAPKPLMQSVALIGCLEYHSRRRFFAQAARTPWFATEWAAMPALATCKSILALCAEYGLDSPLPRRLRAHLMGTAHLNEAQLARHCRVTIARLPSVQLAALEAMAWRQIDGPFNLRDHSTAASHAVRLHASIDGGNKKALRRFLQGYADGGIHAYLDHPLNREWYVRHQRVDAAIWSTNKLHESTENGAIKLAIETDPLEILMLGSYVGSCLGLGGVCQYSSVACLVDANKQVVYARDASGRVVARQLIAIDERERLVCFEVYPQSVSAQVLQAFRRFDTALARSLGLDIYRDDDEAYEVKTILAVEWWDDGQWHAVN
;
A
#
# COMPACT_ATOMS: atom_id res chain seq x y z
N MET A 1 -10.71 45.44 43.73
CA MET A 1 -11.64 46.59 43.78
C MET A 1 -11.75 47.17 42.38
N PRO A 2 -12.92 47.69 41.95
CA PRO A 2 -13.05 48.24 40.61
C PRO A 2 -12.00 49.34 40.42
N GLN A 3 -11.24 49.26 39.32
CA GLN A 3 -10.60 50.46 38.79
C GLN A 3 -11.73 51.47 38.54
N GLN A 4 -11.58 52.66 39.10
CA GLN A 4 -12.39 53.80 38.72
C GLN A 4 -12.34 53.89 37.19
N VAL A 5 -13.47 53.63 36.54
CA VAL A 5 -13.66 54.08 35.16
C VAL A 5 -13.49 55.58 35.21
N MET A 6 -12.40 56.09 34.62
CA MET A 6 -12.15 57.52 34.60
C MET A 6 -13.37 58.21 34.01
N PRO A 7 -13.92 59.25 34.67
CA PRO A 7 -15.02 60.01 34.11
C PRO A 7 -14.59 60.57 32.75
N ARG A 8 -15.48 60.50 31.74
CA ARG A 8 -15.27 61.14 30.44
C ARG A 8 -14.78 62.57 30.65
N ALA A 9 -13.72 62.96 29.94
CA ALA A 9 -13.13 64.29 30.03
C ALA A 9 -14.21 65.36 29.84
N LYS A 10 -14.25 66.36 30.74
CA LYS A 10 -15.14 67.51 30.59
C LYS A 10 -14.82 68.20 29.25
N PRO A 11 -15.83 68.58 28.46
CA PRO A 11 -15.58 69.31 27.21
C PRO A 11 -14.85 70.62 27.54
N ILE A 12 -13.76 70.87 26.80
CA ILE A 12 -12.95 72.08 26.90
C ILE A 12 -13.72 73.22 26.23
N ALA A 13 -13.87 74.34 26.93
CA ALA A 13 -14.51 75.52 26.38
C ALA A 13 -13.71 76.02 25.17
N THR A 14 -14.30 75.96 23.98
CA THR A 14 -13.75 76.58 22.77
C THR A 14 -14.34 77.97 22.58
N ALA A 15 -13.61 78.84 21.88
CA ALA A 15 -13.95 80.24 21.64
C ALA A 15 -15.31 80.48 20.93
N ALA A 16 -16.02 79.43 20.51
CA ALA A 16 -17.33 79.50 19.88
C ALA A 16 -18.51 79.58 20.88
N HIS A 17 -18.32 79.34 22.19
CA HIS A 17 -19.41 79.41 23.18
C HIS A 17 -18.98 79.95 24.55
N PRO A 18 -18.93 81.28 24.75
CA PRO A 18 -18.43 81.89 25.99
C PRO A 18 -19.46 82.01 27.14
N ARG A 19 -20.67 81.43 27.03
CA ARG A 19 -21.77 81.64 28.01
C ARG A 19 -22.62 80.40 28.35
N ALA A 20 -21.99 79.26 28.58
CA ALA A 20 -22.63 78.15 29.30
C ALA A 20 -21.84 77.97 30.61
N PHE A 21 -22.16 78.59 31.73
CA PHE A 21 -23.35 78.36 32.53
C PHE A 21 -23.45 79.48 33.60
N ARG A 22 -24.46 80.35 33.51
CA ARG A 22 -25.01 81.10 34.65
C ARG A 22 -26.51 81.24 34.44
N GLY A 23 -27.30 80.65 35.34
CA GLY A 23 -28.73 80.96 35.50
C GLY A 23 -29.72 79.98 34.86
N THR A 24 -30.21 79.05 35.68
CA THR A 24 -31.58 78.49 35.73
C THR A 24 -32.20 77.85 34.47
N LYS A 25 -32.37 76.52 34.49
CA LYS A 25 -33.69 75.82 34.49
C LYS A 25 -33.64 74.33 34.15
N PHE A 26 -32.53 73.81 33.66
CA PHE A 26 -32.39 72.38 33.37
C PHE A 26 -31.60 71.70 34.49
N GLN A 27 -32.23 70.69 35.11
CA GLN A 27 -31.60 69.81 36.08
C GLN A 27 -30.23 69.35 35.56
N PRO A 28 -29.22 69.15 36.43
CA PRO A 28 -28.01 68.43 36.02
C PRO A 28 -28.46 67.13 35.34
N PRO A 29 -27.85 66.70 34.21
CA PRO A 29 -28.19 65.41 33.62
C PRO A 29 -28.14 64.41 34.76
N LYS A 30 -29.26 63.70 34.99
CA LYS A 30 -29.32 62.63 35.99
C LYS A 30 -28.00 61.87 35.87
N PRO A 31 -27.20 61.75 36.94
CA PRO A 31 -25.94 61.05 36.85
C PRO A 31 -26.23 59.73 36.17
N ALA A 32 -25.54 59.47 35.05
CA ALA A 32 -25.79 58.28 34.25
C ALA A 32 -25.84 57.11 35.23
N GLN A 33 -26.97 56.41 35.22
CA GLN A 33 -27.16 55.27 36.09
C GLN A 33 -25.99 54.35 35.77
N ILE A 34 -25.12 54.11 36.76
CA ILE A 34 -23.98 53.24 36.57
C ILE A 34 -24.57 51.85 36.54
N ASP A 35 -24.78 51.33 35.34
CA ASP A 35 -25.26 49.98 35.13
C ASP A 35 -24.22 49.03 35.72
N LEU A 36 -24.60 48.40 36.83
CA LEU A 36 -23.74 47.46 37.51
C LEU A 36 -24.00 46.08 36.91
N ASP A 37 -23.19 45.70 35.93
CA ASP A 37 -23.22 44.34 35.40
C ASP A 37 -22.60 43.38 36.42
N LEU A 38 -23.49 42.75 37.20
CA LEU A 38 -23.12 41.80 38.24
C LEU A 38 -22.66 40.45 37.68
N HIS A 39 -22.87 40.17 36.38
CA HIS A 39 -22.50 38.90 35.76
C HIS A 39 -21.01 38.56 35.94
N VAL A 40 -20.15 39.58 35.91
CA VAL A 40 -18.69 39.41 36.07
C VAL A 40 -18.31 38.95 37.48
N TRP A 41 -19.09 39.33 38.48
CA TRP A 41 -18.75 39.11 39.89
C TRP A 41 -19.37 37.83 40.45
N MET A 42 -20.32 37.21 39.74
CA MET A 42 -20.98 35.96 40.15
C MET A 42 -20.05 34.76 40.28
N SER A 43 -18.78 34.87 39.89
CA SER A 43 -17.80 33.79 39.85
C SER A 43 -17.11 33.44 41.18
N ASP A 44 -17.26 34.25 42.23
CA ASP A 44 -16.66 33.98 43.54
C ASP A 44 -17.60 34.48 44.65
N ASP A 45 -18.19 33.57 45.42
CA ASP A 45 -19.11 33.93 46.50
C ASP A 45 -18.44 34.84 47.53
N ARG A 46 -17.15 34.65 47.85
CA ARG A 46 -16.48 35.50 48.85
C ARG A 46 -16.26 36.91 48.32
N LEU A 47 -15.97 37.06 47.04
CA LEU A 47 -15.82 38.38 46.42
C LEU A 47 -17.18 39.04 46.16
N LEU A 48 -18.20 38.27 45.78
CA LEU A 48 -19.53 38.79 45.50
C LEU A 48 -20.33 39.05 46.77
N ASP A 49 -20.34 38.14 47.73
CA ASP A 49 -20.92 38.39 49.06
C ASP A 49 -20.12 39.48 49.79
N GLY A 50 -18.80 39.52 49.60
CA GLY A 50 -17.94 40.62 50.06
C GLY A 50 -18.24 41.95 49.39
N PHE A 51 -18.71 41.94 48.14
CA PHE A 51 -19.17 43.14 47.42
C PHE A 51 -20.59 43.52 47.87
N PHE A 52 -21.53 42.57 47.94
CA PHE A 52 -22.92 42.77 48.35
C PHE A 52 -23.05 43.25 49.78
N SER A 53 -22.24 42.71 50.69
CA SER A 53 -22.16 43.18 52.08
C SER A 53 -21.68 44.64 52.20
N ARG A 54 -21.02 45.19 51.18
CA ARG A 54 -20.46 46.55 51.17
C ARG A 54 -21.15 47.49 50.18
N HIS A 55 -22.04 46.98 49.33
CA HIS A 55 -22.68 47.74 48.25
C HIS A 55 -24.05 48.27 48.71
N ASP A 56 -24.29 49.56 48.45
CA ASP A 56 -25.53 50.23 48.80
C ASP A 56 -26.56 50.08 47.67
N PHE A 57 -27.36 49.02 47.75
CA PHE A 57 -28.41 48.69 46.77
C PHE A 57 -29.57 49.68 46.73
N VAL A 58 -29.76 50.47 47.78
CA VAL A 58 -30.79 51.53 47.81
C VAL A 58 -30.37 52.68 46.91
N ARG A 59 -29.08 53.05 46.94
CA ARG A 59 -28.55 54.10 46.06
C ARG A 59 -28.23 53.63 44.64
N ARG A 60 -27.88 52.36 44.47
CA ARG A 60 -27.48 51.77 43.18
C ARG A 60 -28.17 50.41 43.01
N PRO A 61 -29.45 50.40 42.60
CA PRO A 61 -30.21 49.17 42.47
C PRO A 61 -29.59 48.27 41.41
N ALA A 62 -29.61 46.96 41.66
CA ALA A 62 -29.31 45.98 40.62
C ALA A 62 -30.42 46.05 39.56
N LEU A 63 -30.03 46.11 38.29
CA LEU A 63 -30.98 46.15 37.18
C LEU A 63 -31.20 44.74 36.60
N GLY A 64 -32.43 44.44 36.22
CA GLY A 64 -32.82 43.27 35.46
C GLY A 64 -32.43 43.39 33.98
N GLN A 65 -32.65 42.33 33.20
CA GLN A 65 -32.34 42.32 31.75
C GLN A 65 -33.14 43.37 30.95
N ASP A 66 -34.27 43.82 31.48
CA ASP A 66 -35.13 44.87 30.93
C ASP A 66 -34.69 46.29 31.33
N GLY A 67 -33.57 46.42 32.05
CA GLY A 67 -33.08 47.69 32.59
C GLY A 67 -33.88 48.22 33.77
N GLN A 68 -34.88 47.48 34.26
CA GLN A 68 -35.65 47.87 35.44
C GLN A 68 -34.93 47.48 36.72
N ALA A 69 -35.10 48.27 37.78
CA ALA A 69 -34.56 47.92 39.08
C ALA A 69 -35.21 46.63 39.60
N LEU A 70 -34.39 45.65 39.97
CA LEU A 70 -34.86 44.42 40.59
C LEU A 70 -35.55 44.77 41.92
N PRO A 71 -36.81 44.34 42.14
CA PRO A 71 -37.52 44.59 43.38
C PRO A 71 -36.71 44.13 44.59
N SER A 72 -36.51 45.02 45.58
CA SER A 72 -35.81 44.70 46.83
C SER A 72 -36.51 43.60 47.65
N SER A 73 -37.79 43.34 47.37
CA SER A 73 -38.56 42.23 47.93
C SER A 73 -38.12 40.85 47.44
N LEU A 74 -37.31 40.76 46.38
CA LEU A 74 -36.74 39.49 45.90
C LEU A 74 -35.57 38.99 46.77
N PHE A 75 -35.13 39.78 47.76
CA PHE A 75 -33.97 39.51 48.57
C PHE A 75 -34.36 39.43 50.05
N GLU A 76 -34.22 38.23 50.66
CA GLU A 76 -34.67 37.96 52.04
C GLU A 76 -34.11 38.92 53.10
N ASN A 77 -32.97 39.56 52.85
CA ASN A 77 -32.33 40.54 53.75
C ASN A 77 -32.03 41.89 53.07
N GLY A 78 -32.71 42.21 51.96
CA GLY A 78 -32.47 43.44 51.19
C GLY A 78 -31.12 43.49 50.43
N GLN A 79 -30.29 42.47 50.58
CA GLN A 79 -29.07 42.26 49.79
C GLN A 79 -29.28 41.06 48.87
N PRO A 80 -29.10 41.22 47.54
CA PRO A 80 -29.09 40.08 46.65
C PRO A 80 -28.01 39.10 47.09
N THR A 81 -28.30 37.81 47.04
CA THR A 81 -27.28 36.76 47.05
C THR A 81 -27.00 36.33 45.62
N VAL A 82 -25.83 35.71 45.39
CA VAL A 82 -25.48 35.12 44.10
C VAL A 82 -26.60 34.20 43.61
N SER A 83 -27.15 33.41 44.54
CA SER A 83 -28.24 32.45 44.29
C SER A 83 -29.57 33.11 43.89
N GLN A 84 -29.89 34.28 44.41
CA GLN A 84 -31.13 35.01 44.07
C GLN A 84 -31.00 35.69 42.71
N LEU A 85 -29.82 36.23 42.37
CA LEU A 85 -29.59 36.89 41.08
C LEU A 85 -29.48 35.92 39.91
N THR A 86 -28.87 34.74 40.11
CA THR A 86 -29.03 33.63 39.17
C THR A 86 -30.50 33.22 39.06
N GLY A 87 -31.24 33.25 40.17
CA GLY A 87 -32.66 32.90 40.27
C GLY A 87 -33.57 33.70 39.34
N LEU A 88 -33.30 34.99 39.23
CA LEU A 88 -34.07 35.96 38.45
C LEU A 88 -33.94 35.80 36.92
N GLN A 89 -32.99 35.00 36.46
CA GLN A 89 -32.86 34.61 35.06
C GLN A 89 -33.53 33.25 34.75
N GLY A 90 -34.52 32.85 35.56
CA GLY A 90 -35.30 31.62 35.36
C GLY A 90 -34.70 30.38 36.03
N TRP A 91 -34.09 30.54 37.20
CA TRP A 91 -33.37 29.48 37.91
C TRP A 91 -33.94 29.25 39.32
N SER A 92 -34.09 28.00 39.76
CA SER A 92 -34.80 27.66 41.01
C SER A 92 -33.95 26.99 42.11
N GLY A 93 -32.61 27.09 42.07
CA GLY A 93 -31.79 26.56 43.19
C GLY A 93 -30.29 26.83 43.08
N SER A 94 -29.60 26.91 44.22
CA SER A 94 -28.21 27.39 44.39
C SER A 94 -27.16 26.78 43.45
N THR A 95 -26.11 27.57 43.12
CA THR A 95 -25.07 27.18 42.16
C THR A 95 -24.14 26.25 42.89
N PRO A 96 -23.95 25.00 42.42
CA PRO A 96 -23.13 24.05 43.13
C PRO A 96 -21.68 24.53 43.27
N VAL A 97 -21.09 24.35 44.45
CA VAL A 97 -19.72 24.79 44.77
C VAL A 97 -18.71 24.31 43.72
N VAL A 98 -18.85 23.06 43.27
CA VAL A 98 -17.99 22.46 42.24
C VAL A 98 -18.11 23.23 40.92
N PHE A 99 -19.33 23.53 40.47
CA PHE A 99 -19.54 24.29 39.23
C PHE A 99 -18.93 25.69 39.33
N ARG A 100 -19.11 26.37 40.47
CA ARG A 100 -18.52 27.69 40.73
C ARG A 100 -16.99 27.65 40.60
N ARG A 101 -16.37 26.68 41.28
CA ARG A 101 -14.91 26.53 41.31
C ARG A 101 -14.31 26.26 39.93
N HIS A 102 -14.97 25.47 39.10
CA HIS A 102 -14.38 24.95 37.87
C HIS A 102 -14.84 25.65 36.58
N PHE A 103 -16.03 26.26 36.56
CA PHE A 103 -16.63 26.84 35.35
C PHE A 103 -16.89 28.33 35.48
N LEU A 104 -17.48 28.77 36.59
CA LEU A 104 -18.01 30.12 36.68
C LEU A 104 -16.92 31.20 36.61
N TRP A 105 -15.74 30.92 37.16
CA TRP A 105 -14.57 31.78 36.96
C TRP A 105 -14.22 31.93 35.49
N VAL A 106 -14.17 30.84 34.72
CA VAL A 106 -13.88 30.88 33.28
C VAL A 106 -14.95 31.71 32.54
N LEU A 107 -16.21 31.49 32.86
CA LEU A 107 -17.38 32.09 32.18
C LEU A 107 -17.69 33.53 32.61
N ARG A 108 -16.93 34.12 33.54
CA ARG A 108 -17.19 35.47 34.10
C ARG A 108 -17.25 36.61 33.09
N LYS A 109 -16.78 36.42 31.86
CA LYS A 109 -16.84 37.41 30.77
C LYS A 109 -17.85 37.06 29.69
N GLU A 110 -18.53 35.94 29.83
CA GLU A 110 -19.48 35.43 28.84
C GLU A 110 -20.90 35.87 29.16
N SER A 111 -21.81 35.71 28.20
CA SER A 111 -23.23 35.98 28.43
C SER A 111 -23.81 35.04 29.49
N ALA A 112 -24.85 35.52 30.15
CA ALA A 112 -25.55 34.72 31.15
C ALA A 112 -26.21 33.47 30.53
N GLU A 113 -26.66 33.57 29.28
CA GLU A 113 -27.16 32.45 28.49
C GLU A 113 -26.11 31.32 28.37
N LYS A 114 -24.86 31.65 28.02
CA LYS A 114 -23.77 30.65 27.98
C LYS A 114 -23.47 30.05 29.36
N SER A 115 -23.50 30.87 30.40
CA SER A 115 -23.31 30.40 31.78
C SER A 115 -24.40 29.40 32.20
N LEU A 116 -25.66 29.69 31.84
CA LEU A 116 -26.79 28.80 32.07
C LEU A 116 -26.71 27.53 31.23
N ALA A 117 -26.26 27.62 29.97
CA ALA A 117 -26.05 26.46 29.11
C ALA A 117 -25.04 25.47 29.73
N TRP A 118 -23.88 25.94 30.16
CA TRP A 118 -22.88 25.10 30.86
C TRP A 118 -23.41 24.51 32.17
N LEU A 119 -24.20 25.27 32.95
CA LEU A 119 -24.76 24.76 34.21
C LEU A 119 -25.81 23.68 33.97
N ARG A 120 -26.70 23.86 32.98
CA ARG A 120 -27.68 22.86 32.57
C ARG A 120 -26.99 21.59 32.10
N LEU A 121 -25.97 21.73 31.26
CA LEU A 121 -25.15 20.62 30.78
C LEU A 121 -24.45 19.86 31.90
N TRP A 122 -23.77 20.56 32.83
CA TRP A 122 -23.10 19.93 33.97
C TRP A 122 -24.09 19.14 34.85
N ARG A 123 -25.30 19.66 35.06
CA ARG A 123 -26.37 18.93 35.77
C ARG A 123 -26.85 17.72 34.98
N ALA A 124 -27.07 17.87 33.67
CA ALA A 124 -27.53 16.79 32.78
C ALA A 124 -26.52 15.62 32.70
N LEU A 125 -25.22 15.91 32.78
CA LEU A 125 -24.14 14.92 32.89
C LEU A 125 -23.97 14.33 34.30
N GLY A 126 -24.98 14.47 35.17
CA GLY A 126 -24.99 13.86 36.50
C GLY A 126 -24.27 14.66 37.58
N ALA A 127 -24.02 15.96 37.36
CA ALA A 127 -23.41 16.85 38.35
C ALA A 127 -22.06 16.32 38.90
N PRO A 128 -21.08 15.99 38.02
CA PRO A 128 -19.84 15.35 38.45
C PRO A 128 -19.09 16.23 39.45
N SER A 129 -18.81 15.68 40.63
CA SER A 129 -18.15 16.39 41.74
C SER A 129 -16.63 16.18 41.79
N HIS A 130 -16.13 15.14 41.12
CA HIS A 130 -14.74 14.74 41.03
C HIS A 130 -14.53 13.80 39.82
N GLY A 131 -13.28 13.48 39.48
CA GLY A 131 -12.94 12.51 38.43
C GLY A 131 -12.80 13.09 37.03
N GLU A 132 -12.59 12.19 36.07
CA GLU A 132 -12.21 12.50 34.69
C GLU A 132 -13.22 13.40 33.96
N LEU A 133 -14.53 13.11 34.08
CA LEU A 133 -15.58 13.86 33.39
C LEU A 133 -15.62 15.35 33.82
N LEU A 134 -15.47 15.63 35.13
CA LEU A 134 -15.40 17.01 35.63
C LEU A 134 -14.16 17.72 35.06
N SER A 135 -13.00 17.06 35.09
CA SER A 135 -11.75 17.61 34.56
C SER A 135 -11.84 17.92 33.07
N ILE A 136 -12.45 17.03 32.28
CA ILE A 136 -12.66 17.21 30.84
C ILE A 136 -13.59 18.41 30.57
N LEU A 137 -14.76 18.46 31.22
CA LEU A 137 -15.73 19.55 31.03
C LEU A 137 -15.16 20.91 31.43
N ALA A 138 -14.49 20.98 32.58
CA ALA A 138 -13.86 22.21 33.06
C ALA A 138 -12.77 22.68 32.09
N ARG A 139 -11.95 21.76 31.57
CA ARG A 139 -10.92 22.06 30.58
C ARG A 139 -11.52 22.52 29.25
N LEU A 140 -12.58 21.87 28.78
CA LEU A 140 -13.27 22.25 27.54
C LEU A 140 -13.84 23.67 27.64
N CYS A 141 -14.55 23.97 28.74
CA CYS A 141 -15.07 25.31 29.03
C CYS A 141 -13.95 26.36 29.10
N ALA A 142 -12.81 26.02 29.74
CA ALA A 142 -11.64 26.88 29.85
C ALA A 142 -10.96 27.19 28.50
N LEU A 143 -10.99 26.23 27.57
CA LEU A 143 -10.39 26.38 26.25
C LEU A 143 -11.32 27.13 25.28
N ASP A 144 -12.62 26.89 25.36
CA ASP A 144 -13.63 27.58 24.57
C ASP A 144 -15.01 27.55 25.27
N SER A 145 -15.51 28.74 25.64
CA SER A 145 -16.81 28.87 26.28
C SER A 145 -17.99 28.52 25.36
N ALA A 146 -17.80 28.57 24.03
CA ALA A 146 -18.79 28.18 23.03
C ALA A 146 -18.86 26.64 22.83
N ALA A 147 -17.90 25.88 23.37
CA ALA A 147 -17.88 24.42 23.25
C ALA A 147 -18.97 23.70 24.07
N HIS A 148 -19.87 24.42 24.75
CA HIS A 148 -21.04 23.83 25.41
C HIS A 148 -21.94 23.09 24.42
N GLY A 149 -22.07 23.58 23.17
CA GLY A 149 -22.86 22.90 22.13
C GLY A 149 -22.27 21.53 21.77
N TRP A 150 -20.95 21.40 21.71
CA TRP A 150 -20.29 20.10 21.55
C TRP A 150 -20.55 19.19 22.73
N ALA A 151 -20.44 19.72 23.95
CA ALA A 151 -20.65 18.91 25.13
C ALA A 151 -22.12 18.49 25.33
N GLU A 152 -23.08 19.29 24.85
CA GLU A 152 -24.50 18.93 24.78
C GLU A 152 -24.74 17.71 23.88
N LEU A 153 -24.01 17.56 22.77
CA LEU A 153 -24.10 16.36 21.92
C LEU A 153 -23.81 15.07 22.72
N SER A 154 -22.93 15.12 23.72
CA SER A 154 -22.60 13.95 24.55
C SER A 154 -23.80 13.41 25.34
N LEU A 155 -24.83 14.24 25.59
CA LEU A 155 -26.05 13.79 26.27
C LEU A 155 -26.84 12.75 25.47
N ASN A 156 -26.59 12.65 24.16
CA ASN A 156 -27.19 11.64 23.28
C ASN A 156 -26.48 10.28 23.35
N LEU A 157 -25.41 10.17 24.13
CA LEU A 157 -24.65 8.94 24.32
C LEU A 157 -24.95 8.27 25.67
N PRO A 158 -24.83 6.93 25.77
CA PRO A 158 -24.82 6.24 27.05
C PRO A 158 -23.73 6.78 27.97
N LYS A 159 -24.00 6.86 29.29
CA LYS A 159 -23.08 7.42 30.30
C LYS A 159 -21.61 7.01 30.16
N PRO A 160 -21.26 5.71 29.93
CA PRO A 160 -19.87 5.30 29.77
C PRO A 160 -19.14 5.94 28.57
N ARG A 161 -19.86 6.30 27.51
CA ARG A 161 -19.32 6.86 26.27
C ARG A 161 -19.26 8.39 26.25
N GLN A 162 -19.96 9.07 27.17
CA GLN A 162 -19.97 10.53 27.27
C GLN A 162 -18.58 11.10 27.55
N ALA A 163 -17.87 10.53 28.53
CA ALA A 163 -16.52 10.96 28.87
C ALA A 163 -15.52 10.72 27.73
N ALA A 164 -15.59 9.54 27.10
CA ALA A 164 -14.76 9.21 25.94
C ALA A 164 -14.98 10.22 24.80
N PHE A 165 -16.24 10.58 24.52
CA PHE A 165 -16.53 11.55 23.48
C PHE A 165 -15.86 12.91 23.71
N LEU A 166 -16.03 13.45 24.91
CA LEU A 166 -15.45 14.74 25.28
C LEU A 166 -13.91 14.68 25.34
N GLN A 167 -13.32 13.52 25.67
CA GLN A 167 -11.88 13.31 25.65
C GLN A 167 -11.33 13.39 24.21
N TYR A 168 -11.92 12.66 23.26
CA TYR A 168 -11.49 12.72 21.86
C TYR A 168 -11.72 14.09 21.22
N LEU A 169 -12.79 14.79 21.62
CA LEU A 169 -13.03 16.17 21.21
C LEU A 169 -11.86 17.10 21.60
N LEU A 170 -11.33 16.94 22.82
CA LEU A 170 -10.14 17.66 23.29
C LEU A 170 -8.87 17.23 22.56
N GLN A 171 -8.68 15.93 22.35
CA GLN A 171 -7.52 15.36 21.67
C GLN A 171 -7.34 15.93 20.25
N HIS A 172 -8.42 15.93 19.45
CA HIS A 172 -8.42 16.43 18.07
C HIS A 172 -8.65 17.93 17.96
N LYS A 173 -8.88 18.62 19.09
CA LYS A 173 -9.26 20.03 19.14
C LYS A 173 -10.47 20.36 18.28
N ALA A 174 -11.34 19.38 18.03
CA ALA A 174 -12.54 19.53 17.21
C ALA A 174 -13.55 20.52 17.83
N TYR A 175 -13.44 20.81 19.14
CA TYR A 175 -14.19 21.87 19.81
C TYR A 175 -13.99 23.28 19.21
N ARG A 176 -12.93 23.49 18.41
CA ARG A 176 -12.68 24.74 17.68
C ARG A 176 -13.54 24.89 16.42
N LEU A 177 -14.20 23.82 15.99
CA LEU A 177 -15.12 23.81 14.86
C LEU A 177 -16.54 24.15 15.36
N PRO A 178 -17.41 24.69 14.49
CA PRO A 178 -18.82 24.85 14.83
C PRO A 178 -19.44 23.51 15.22
N ALA A 179 -20.18 23.47 16.34
CA ALA A 179 -20.84 22.23 16.81
C ALA A 179 -21.85 21.67 15.78
N SER A 180 -22.34 22.50 14.86
CA SER A 180 -23.21 22.09 13.75
C SER A 180 -22.53 21.15 12.73
N GLN A 181 -21.20 20.97 12.81
CA GLN A 181 -20.46 20.04 11.95
C GLN A 181 -20.70 18.56 12.32
N LEU A 182 -21.25 18.29 13.52
CA LEU A 182 -21.69 16.96 13.94
C LEU A 182 -23.10 17.05 14.54
N SER A 183 -24.07 16.34 13.95
CA SER A 183 -25.42 16.30 14.49
C SER A 183 -25.58 15.23 15.59
N ALA A 184 -26.62 15.37 16.41
CA ALA A 184 -26.99 14.37 17.40
C ALA A 184 -27.35 13.03 16.75
N GLU A 185 -28.02 13.04 15.59
CA GLU A 185 -28.33 11.81 14.84
C GLU A 185 -27.06 11.11 14.36
N GLN A 186 -26.08 11.85 13.83
CA GLN A 186 -24.82 11.28 13.37
C GLN A 186 -24.03 10.64 14.51
N LEU A 187 -23.95 11.31 15.66
CA LEU A 187 -23.28 10.77 16.85
C LEU A 187 -24.00 9.52 17.39
N SER A 188 -25.33 9.53 17.38
CA SER A 188 -26.15 8.36 17.75
C SER A 188 -25.99 7.20 16.77
N ALA A 189 -25.83 7.50 15.47
CA ALA A 189 -25.57 6.50 14.45
C ALA A 189 -24.20 5.82 14.66
N VAL A 190 -23.15 6.59 14.98
CA VAL A 190 -21.84 6.02 15.36
C VAL A 190 -21.97 5.09 16.56
N ASN A 191 -22.70 5.51 17.59
CA ASN A 191 -22.96 4.69 18.77
C ASN A 191 -23.68 3.37 18.42
N THR A 192 -24.67 3.43 17.53
CA THR A 192 -25.47 2.27 17.10
C THR A 192 -24.66 1.30 16.25
N LEU A 193 -23.77 1.78 15.39
CA LEU A 193 -22.87 0.96 14.56
C LEU A 193 -21.76 0.28 15.37
N SER A 194 -21.47 0.78 16.57
CA SER A 194 -20.37 0.32 17.40
C SER A 194 -20.78 -0.90 18.24
N LYS A 195 -20.16 -2.05 17.96
CA LYS A 195 -20.43 -3.32 18.66
C LYS A 195 -20.06 -3.27 20.15
N ASP A 196 -19.02 -2.51 20.48
CA ASP A 196 -18.47 -2.35 21.82
C ASP A 196 -17.82 -0.96 21.97
N ASP A 197 -17.26 -0.68 23.14
CA ASP A 197 -16.63 0.61 23.43
C ASP A 197 -15.31 0.83 22.68
N ALA A 198 -14.59 -0.23 22.29
CA ALA A 198 -13.36 -0.10 21.50
C ALA A 198 -13.71 0.36 20.07
N HIS A 199 -14.68 -0.29 19.43
CA HIS A 199 -15.20 0.11 18.12
C HIS A 199 -15.74 1.55 18.13
N PHE A 200 -16.48 1.93 19.19
CA PHE A 200 -16.97 3.29 19.34
C PHE A 200 -15.85 4.32 19.38
N ARG A 201 -14.80 4.05 20.15
CA ARG A 201 -13.64 4.94 20.25
C ARG A 201 -12.92 5.08 18.92
N ILE A 202 -12.77 4.01 18.14
CA ILE A 202 -12.11 4.06 16.83
C ILE A 202 -12.91 4.87 15.81
N TYR A 203 -14.22 4.62 15.71
CA TYR A 203 -15.09 5.40 14.82
C TYR A 203 -15.15 6.86 15.22
N LEU A 204 -15.21 7.14 16.51
CA LEU A 204 -15.22 8.50 17.00
C LEU A 204 -13.88 9.21 16.77
N ASP A 205 -12.75 8.57 17.12
CA ASP A 205 -11.40 9.10 16.88
C ASP A 205 -11.24 9.50 15.42
N THR A 206 -11.63 8.60 14.52
CA THR A 206 -11.59 8.82 13.07
C THR A 206 -12.50 9.95 12.65
N MET A 207 -13.76 9.99 13.11
CA MET A 207 -14.72 11.03 12.74
C MET A 207 -14.26 12.42 13.17
N LEU A 208 -13.71 12.55 14.37
CA LEU A 208 -13.21 13.83 14.88
C LEU A 208 -11.89 14.24 14.21
N ASP A 209 -11.00 13.30 13.90
CA ASP A 209 -9.79 13.54 13.10
C ASP A 209 -10.16 14.04 11.69
N ASN A 210 -11.07 13.36 11.01
CA ASN A 210 -11.60 13.75 9.70
C ASN A 210 -12.24 15.14 9.72
N LEU A 211 -13.09 15.44 10.71
CA LEU A 211 -13.68 16.77 10.89
C LEU A 211 -12.61 17.86 11.04
N SER A 212 -11.55 17.57 11.81
CA SER A 212 -10.42 18.51 11.97
C SER A 212 -9.67 18.79 10.66
N ARG A 213 -9.77 17.90 9.67
CA ARG A 213 -9.22 18.01 8.32
C ARG A 213 -10.21 18.59 7.31
N GLY A 214 -11.45 18.91 7.72
CA GLY A 214 -12.50 19.43 6.83
C GLY A 214 -13.31 18.36 6.10
N VAL A 215 -13.24 17.11 6.53
CA VAL A 215 -14.05 15.99 6.02
C VAL A 215 -15.35 15.92 6.83
N SER A 216 -16.51 15.87 6.16
CA SER A 216 -17.79 15.90 6.86
C SER A 216 -18.05 14.64 7.70
N ALA A 217 -18.80 14.80 8.80
CA ALA A 217 -19.24 13.68 9.62
C ALA A 217 -20.13 12.70 8.83
N ALA A 218 -20.97 13.22 7.92
CA ALA A 218 -21.81 12.42 7.04
C ALA A 218 -20.97 11.48 6.16
N TYR A 219 -19.91 11.99 5.54
CA TYR A 219 -19.01 11.20 4.71
C TYR A 219 -18.32 10.09 5.50
N THR A 220 -17.84 10.40 6.71
CA THR A 220 -17.21 9.39 7.59
C THR A 220 -18.22 8.31 8.03
N LEU A 221 -19.46 8.71 8.33
CA LEU A 221 -20.51 7.79 8.75
C LEU A 221 -20.84 6.76 7.67
N ILE A 222 -20.84 7.15 6.39
CA ILE A 222 -20.98 6.21 5.27
C ILE A 222 -19.90 5.12 5.35
N GLY A 223 -18.64 5.51 5.55
CA GLY A 223 -17.53 4.55 5.71
C GLY A 223 -17.69 3.60 6.91
N CYS A 224 -18.25 4.08 8.02
CA CYS A 224 -18.56 3.27 9.19
C CYS A 224 -19.68 2.24 8.95
N GLN A 225 -20.64 2.56 8.06
CA GLN A 225 -21.76 1.68 7.70
C GLN A 225 -21.35 0.56 6.74
N LEU A 226 -20.29 0.79 5.94
CA LEU A 226 -19.80 -0.19 4.99
C LEU A 226 -19.15 -1.40 5.68
N PRO A 227 -19.32 -2.61 5.11
CA PRO A 227 -18.78 -3.84 5.70
C PRO A 227 -17.26 -3.79 5.84
N ALA A 228 -16.75 -4.45 6.87
CA ALA A 228 -15.34 -4.58 7.17
C ALA A 228 -14.97 -6.06 7.24
N ARG A 229 -13.90 -6.46 6.52
CA ARG A 229 -13.37 -7.84 6.59
C ARG A 229 -12.62 -8.08 7.91
N ASP A 230 -11.97 -7.05 8.43
CA ASP A 230 -11.07 -7.22 9.57
C ASP A 230 -11.81 -7.34 10.89
N ARG A 231 -11.46 -8.41 11.62
CA ARG A 231 -11.79 -8.58 13.04
C ARG A 231 -10.93 -7.69 13.94
N ASN A 232 -9.86 -7.11 13.41
CA ASN A 232 -8.99 -6.21 14.17
C ASN A 232 -9.53 -4.77 14.09
N PRO A 233 -9.96 -4.18 15.21
CA PRO A 233 -10.40 -2.79 15.24
C PRO A 233 -9.30 -1.79 14.82
N ASP A 234 -8.02 -2.15 14.99
CA ASP A 234 -6.88 -1.26 14.70
C ASP A 234 -6.62 -1.07 13.19
N SER A 235 -7.18 -1.91 12.31
CA SER A 235 -6.99 -1.82 10.86
C SER A 235 -8.11 -1.03 10.14
N ILE A 236 -8.95 -0.30 10.88
CA ILE A 236 -10.03 0.50 10.30
C ILE A 236 -9.44 1.76 9.63
N TYR A 237 -9.09 1.64 8.34
CA TYR A 237 -8.60 2.74 7.49
C TYR A 237 -9.73 3.69 7.06
N LEU A 238 -10.35 4.41 8.00
CA LEU A 238 -11.40 5.40 7.72
C LEU A 238 -10.90 6.86 7.74
N ARG A 239 -9.58 7.07 7.73
CA ARG A 239 -8.99 8.42 7.70
C ARG A 239 -8.81 8.88 6.27
N VAL A 240 -9.30 10.07 5.95
CA VAL A 240 -9.14 10.71 4.63
C VAL A 240 -8.71 12.18 4.80
N ALA A 241 -8.02 12.72 3.80
CA ALA A 241 -7.56 14.11 3.84
C ALA A 241 -8.62 15.10 3.35
N VAL A 242 -9.50 14.66 2.45
CA VAL A 242 -10.56 15.45 1.81
C VAL A 242 -11.79 14.54 1.69
N HIS A 243 -13.01 15.10 1.67
CA HIS A 243 -14.21 14.32 1.37
C HIS A 243 -14.55 14.41 -0.12
N ALA A 244 -15.24 13.40 -0.64
CA ALA A 244 -15.88 13.49 -1.95
C ALA A 244 -17.23 14.21 -1.82
N ASP A 245 -17.63 14.95 -2.85
CA ASP A 245 -18.98 15.52 -2.91
C ASP A 245 -20.07 14.42 -2.95
N GLU A 246 -19.74 13.24 -3.49
CA GLU A 246 -20.66 12.11 -3.65
C GLU A 246 -19.97 10.76 -3.40
N VAL A 247 -20.63 9.90 -2.61
CA VAL A 247 -20.29 8.48 -2.50
C VAL A 247 -21.53 7.68 -2.95
N PRO A 248 -21.45 6.95 -4.06
CA PRO A 248 -22.59 6.23 -4.58
C PRO A 248 -22.78 4.91 -3.82
N VAL A 249 -23.35 4.98 -2.60
CA VAL A 249 -23.50 3.83 -1.69
C VAL A 249 -24.23 2.66 -2.38
N ALA A 250 -25.30 2.94 -3.13
CA ALA A 250 -26.04 1.91 -3.87
C ALA A 250 -25.15 1.21 -4.93
N ASP A 251 -24.22 1.91 -5.56
CA ASP A 251 -23.30 1.30 -6.54
C ASP A 251 -22.18 0.52 -5.85
N ILE A 252 -21.74 0.94 -4.65
CA ILE A 252 -20.86 0.12 -3.81
C ILE A 252 -21.58 -1.18 -3.41
N GLU A 253 -22.86 -1.13 -3.04
CA GLU A 253 -23.64 -2.33 -2.73
C GLU A 253 -23.78 -3.26 -3.95
N ARG A 254 -24.07 -2.72 -5.15
CA ARG A 254 -24.08 -3.48 -6.40
C ARG A 254 -22.74 -4.14 -6.69
N MET A 255 -21.64 -3.38 -6.55
CA MET A 255 -20.27 -3.87 -6.70
C MET A 255 -19.99 -5.03 -5.74
N LEU A 256 -20.34 -4.89 -4.45
CA LEU A 256 -20.13 -5.93 -3.43
C LEU A 256 -20.98 -7.18 -3.69
N ALA A 257 -22.21 -7.01 -4.18
CA ALA A 257 -23.06 -8.13 -4.58
C ALA A 257 -22.41 -8.97 -5.68
N THR A 258 -21.74 -8.34 -6.65
CA THR A 258 -20.98 -9.03 -7.70
C THR A 258 -19.71 -9.70 -7.16
N LEU A 259 -18.96 -9.03 -6.28
CA LEU A 259 -17.71 -9.57 -5.77
C LEU A 259 -17.89 -10.73 -4.78
N GLY A 260 -19.00 -10.77 -4.03
CA GLY A 260 -19.23 -11.77 -2.98
C GLY A 260 -18.39 -11.53 -1.71
N GLU A 261 -18.31 -12.54 -0.84
CA GLU A 261 -17.66 -12.43 0.48
C GLU A 261 -16.17 -12.05 0.40
N ASP A 262 -15.45 -12.58 -0.58
CA ASP A 262 -14.03 -12.26 -0.79
C ASP A 262 -13.80 -10.78 -1.14
N GLY A 263 -14.82 -10.13 -1.70
CA GLY A 263 -14.81 -8.72 -2.10
C GLY A 263 -15.06 -7.71 -1.00
N MET A 264 -15.40 -8.13 0.22
CA MET A 264 -15.82 -7.19 1.28
C MET A 264 -14.76 -6.14 1.64
N HIS A 265 -13.48 -6.46 1.40
CA HIS A 265 -12.38 -5.51 1.57
C HIS A 265 -12.49 -4.29 0.63
N TRP A 266 -13.17 -4.41 -0.51
CA TRP A 266 -13.37 -3.29 -1.45
C TRP A 266 -14.33 -2.24 -0.95
N ALA A 267 -15.23 -2.53 -0.01
CA ALA A 267 -16.26 -1.59 0.41
C ALA A 267 -15.64 -0.26 0.90
N ARG A 268 -14.72 -0.37 1.86
CA ARG A 268 -14.02 0.79 2.43
C ARG A 268 -12.95 1.35 1.50
N SER A 269 -12.30 0.51 0.70
CA SER A 269 -11.35 0.98 -0.32
C SER A 269 -12.04 1.84 -1.36
N ALA A 270 -13.20 1.42 -1.89
CA ALA A 270 -13.99 2.18 -2.86
C ALA A 270 -14.48 3.51 -2.28
N TRP A 271 -14.98 3.50 -1.04
CA TRP A 271 -15.35 4.71 -0.31
C TRP A 271 -14.16 5.68 -0.20
N LYS A 272 -12.99 5.20 0.26
CA LYS A 272 -11.78 6.00 0.38
C LYS A 272 -11.34 6.57 -0.98
N SER A 273 -11.38 5.75 -2.04
CA SER A 273 -11.05 6.16 -3.40
C SER A 273 -11.96 7.27 -3.91
N CYS A 274 -13.24 7.31 -3.56
CA CYS A 274 -14.10 8.46 -3.90
C CYS A 274 -13.55 9.79 -3.37
N ALA A 275 -12.96 9.81 -2.17
CA ALA A 275 -12.35 11.01 -1.59
C ALA A 275 -11.00 11.38 -2.21
N THR A 276 -10.17 10.38 -2.50
CA THR A 276 -8.78 10.60 -2.92
C THR A 276 -8.62 10.71 -4.44
N GLN A 277 -9.62 10.27 -5.21
CA GLN A 277 -9.56 10.18 -6.67
C GLN A 277 -10.80 10.83 -7.30
N PRO A 278 -10.73 12.12 -7.69
CA PRO A 278 -11.86 12.83 -8.29
C PRO A 278 -12.43 12.11 -9.51
N GLY A 279 -13.73 11.78 -9.49
CA GLY A 279 -14.40 11.04 -10.55
C GLY A 279 -14.42 9.51 -10.36
N PHE A 280 -13.86 8.96 -9.28
CA PHE A 280 -13.96 7.51 -9.01
C PHE A 280 -15.41 7.06 -8.78
N ALA A 281 -16.27 7.90 -8.18
CA ALA A 281 -17.70 7.65 -8.07
C ALA A 281 -18.35 7.32 -9.43
N ARG A 282 -17.92 8.01 -10.50
CA ARG A 282 -18.38 7.74 -11.86
C ARG A 282 -18.00 6.34 -12.33
N VAL A 283 -16.81 5.86 -12.00
CA VAL A 283 -16.37 4.48 -12.32
C VAL A 283 -17.29 3.47 -11.63
N LEU A 284 -17.64 3.71 -10.36
CA LEU A 284 -18.58 2.85 -9.62
C LEU A 284 -19.97 2.85 -10.27
N THR A 285 -20.52 4.02 -10.56
CA THR A 285 -21.88 4.17 -11.10
C THR A 285 -22.02 3.66 -12.54
N GLU A 286 -21.05 3.96 -13.41
CA GLU A 286 -21.13 3.60 -14.83
C GLU A 286 -20.67 2.16 -15.12
N THR A 287 -20.05 1.46 -14.17
CA THR A 287 -19.69 0.04 -14.34
C THR A 287 -20.95 -0.84 -14.27
N HIS A 288 -21.10 -1.74 -15.25
CA HIS A 288 -22.20 -2.70 -15.28
C HIS A 288 -21.86 -3.94 -14.42
N TRP A 289 -21.88 -3.79 -13.09
CA TRP A 289 -21.46 -4.83 -12.15
C TRP A 289 -22.14 -6.18 -12.34
N GLU A 290 -23.42 -6.18 -12.72
CA GLU A 290 -24.26 -7.38 -12.81
C GLU A 290 -23.85 -8.33 -13.95
N VAL A 291 -23.07 -7.84 -14.91
CA VAL A 291 -22.61 -8.65 -16.05
C VAL A 291 -21.21 -9.23 -15.83
N LEU A 292 -20.52 -8.80 -14.77
CA LEU A 292 -19.15 -9.22 -14.47
C LEU A 292 -19.15 -10.41 -13.52
N SER A 293 -18.17 -11.29 -13.66
CA SER A 293 -17.85 -12.25 -12.60
C SER A 293 -17.15 -11.57 -11.42
N SER A 294 -17.14 -12.21 -10.24
CA SER A 294 -16.39 -11.70 -9.07
C SER A 294 -14.91 -11.46 -9.39
N GLN A 295 -14.27 -12.38 -10.13
CA GLN A 295 -12.88 -12.25 -10.54
C GLN A 295 -12.65 -11.06 -11.48
N GLU A 296 -13.54 -10.88 -12.46
CA GLU A 296 -13.51 -9.73 -13.39
C GLU A 296 -13.67 -8.41 -12.64
N ALA A 297 -14.67 -8.31 -11.76
CA ALA A 297 -14.93 -7.11 -10.96
C ALA A 297 -13.73 -6.76 -10.06
N ASN A 298 -13.11 -7.76 -9.42
CA ASN A 298 -11.94 -7.55 -8.57
C ASN A 298 -10.74 -7.01 -9.37
N ARG A 299 -10.46 -7.57 -10.55
CA ARG A 299 -9.39 -7.08 -11.43
C ARG A 299 -9.72 -5.72 -12.04
N TRP A 300 -10.98 -5.48 -12.37
CA TRP A 300 -11.45 -4.20 -12.90
C TRP A 300 -11.25 -3.08 -11.89
N LEU A 301 -11.59 -3.30 -10.62
CA LEU A 301 -11.32 -2.34 -9.53
C LEU A 301 -9.82 -2.11 -9.34
N SER A 302 -9.01 -3.16 -9.44
CA SER A 302 -7.55 -3.07 -9.32
C SER A 302 -6.94 -2.07 -10.32
N LEU A 303 -7.47 -1.97 -11.55
CA LEU A 303 -7.03 -1.00 -12.56
C LEU A 303 -7.06 0.46 -12.04
N PHE A 304 -8.03 0.77 -11.20
CA PHE A 304 -8.29 2.11 -10.69
C PHE A 304 -7.75 2.36 -9.27
N THR A 305 -7.20 1.33 -8.61
CA THR A 305 -6.86 1.38 -7.17
C THR A 305 -5.47 0.88 -6.79
N VAL A 306 -4.74 0.17 -7.67
CA VAL A 306 -3.40 -0.42 -7.43
C VAL A 306 -2.27 0.59 -7.14
N THR A 307 -2.56 1.88 -7.04
CA THR A 307 -1.59 2.98 -7.08
C THR A 307 -1.16 3.56 -5.74
N GLU A 308 -1.74 3.13 -4.62
CA GLU A 308 -1.38 3.68 -3.30
C GLU A 308 0.03 3.29 -2.82
N TRP A 309 0.66 2.27 -3.42
CA TRP A 309 1.91 1.68 -2.91
C TRP A 309 3.19 2.17 -3.61
N ASP A 310 3.09 2.83 -4.77
CA ASP A 310 4.24 2.99 -5.69
C ASP A 310 4.64 4.45 -5.99
N PHE A 311 3.95 5.47 -5.45
CA PHE A 311 4.22 6.88 -5.82
C PHE A 311 4.45 7.80 -4.62
N ASP A 312 5.70 8.18 -4.40
CA ASP A 312 6.08 9.27 -3.50
C ASP A 312 5.66 10.66 -4.04
N ASN A 313 5.14 10.74 -5.27
CA ASN A 313 4.79 11.99 -5.95
C ASN A 313 3.26 12.11 -6.20
N PRO A 314 2.54 12.91 -5.38
CA PRO A 314 1.09 13.12 -5.53
C PRO A 314 0.66 13.75 -6.86
N GLU A 315 1.50 14.59 -7.47
CA GLU A 315 1.17 15.23 -8.76
C GLU A 315 1.19 14.23 -9.91
N LEU A 316 2.20 13.37 -9.91
CA LEU A 316 2.31 12.28 -10.88
C LEU A 316 1.12 11.32 -10.74
N PHE A 317 0.78 10.97 -9.50
CA PHE A 317 -0.40 10.15 -9.21
C PHE A 317 -1.69 10.79 -9.76
N ALA A 318 -1.93 12.08 -9.49
CA ALA A 318 -3.10 12.79 -10.00
C ALA A 318 -3.14 12.86 -11.54
N ALA A 319 -1.97 13.00 -12.18
CA ALA A 319 -1.87 12.98 -13.64
C ALA A 319 -2.18 11.59 -14.23
N GLN A 320 -1.63 10.52 -13.65
CA GLN A 320 -1.96 9.15 -14.07
C GLN A 320 -3.44 8.83 -13.86
N TRP A 321 -4.01 9.25 -12.74
CA TRP A 321 -5.43 9.06 -12.44
C TRP A 321 -6.33 9.67 -13.52
N ARG A 322 -6.05 10.92 -13.94
CA ARG A 322 -6.82 11.58 -15.02
C ARG A 322 -6.80 10.78 -16.31
N VAL A 323 -5.66 10.19 -16.69
CA VAL A 323 -5.55 9.36 -17.89
C VAL A 323 -6.38 8.08 -17.75
N ARG A 324 -6.30 7.38 -16.60
CA ARG A 324 -7.10 6.17 -16.35
C ARG A 324 -8.60 6.46 -16.39
N LEU A 325 -9.03 7.55 -15.79
CA LEU A 325 -10.42 7.98 -15.83
C LEU A 325 -10.89 8.31 -17.26
N ALA A 326 -10.02 8.91 -18.08
CA ALA A 326 -10.31 9.16 -19.49
C ALA A 326 -10.38 7.86 -20.33
N MET A 327 -9.60 6.84 -19.97
CA MET A 327 -9.63 5.51 -20.62
C MET A 327 -10.91 4.73 -20.30
N PHE A 328 -11.49 4.93 -19.10
CA PHE A 328 -12.59 4.12 -18.56
C PHE A 328 -13.74 3.85 -19.56
N PRO A 329 -14.35 4.85 -20.23
CA PRO A 329 -15.51 4.59 -21.10
C PRO A 329 -15.19 3.63 -22.25
N ALA A 330 -14.04 3.84 -22.91
CA ALA A 330 -13.60 3.00 -24.01
C ALA A 330 -13.24 1.58 -23.53
N LEU A 331 -12.52 1.46 -22.41
CA LEU A 331 -12.16 0.16 -21.85
C LEU A 331 -13.38 -0.63 -21.39
N HIS A 332 -14.32 0.02 -20.70
CA HIS A 332 -15.55 -0.61 -20.24
C HIS A 332 -16.39 -1.10 -21.43
N GLN A 333 -16.57 -0.28 -22.47
CA GLN A 333 -17.26 -0.69 -23.68
C GLN A 333 -16.63 -1.92 -24.35
N GLN A 334 -15.30 -1.95 -24.47
CA GLN A 334 -14.59 -3.10 -25.05
C GLN A 334 -14.72 -4.35 -24.17
N MET A 335 -14.63 -4.20 -22.84
CA MET A 335 -14.83 -5.31 -21.91
C MET A 335 -16.22 -5.93 -22.07
N LEU A 336 -17.27 -5.13 -22.18
CA LEU A 336 -18.64 -5.62 -22.36
C LEU A 336 -18.88 -6.28 -23.72
N ALA A 337 -18.19 -5.81 -24.76
CA ALA A 337 -18.26 -6.38 -26.10
C ALA A 337 -17.58 -7.76 -26.21
N LEU A 338 -16.68 -8.10 -25.27
CA LEU A 338 -16.01 -9.39 -25.24
C LEU A 338 -16.91 -10.50 -24.66
N PRO A 339 -16.75 -11.74 -25.14
CA PRO A 339 -17.37 -12.91 -24.51
C PRO A 339 -16.99 -13.02 -23.03
N PRO A 340 -17.89 -13.53 -22.14
CA PRO A 340 -17.63 -13.60 -20.70
C PRO A 340 -16.30 -14.28 -20.34
N ASP A 341 -15.95 -15.40 -20.99
CA ASP A 341 -14.70 -16.14 -20.76
C ASP A 341 -13.41 -15.36 -21.14
N ARG A 342 -13.55 -14.16 -21.73
CA ARG A 342 -12.45 -13.32 -22.21
C ARG A 342 -12.28 -12.02 -21.42
N ARG A 343 -13.26 -11.62 -20.62
CA ARG A 343 -13.26 -10.34 -19.89
C ARG A 343 -12.18 -10.28 -18.82
N ASP A 344 -12.00 -11.37 -18.09
CA ASP A 344 -10.98 -11.50 -17.04
C ASP A 344 -9.56 -11.27 -17.57
N ARG A 345 -9.28 -11.81 -18.77
CA ARG A 345 -8.01 -11.60 -19.47
C ARG A 345 -7.85 -10.16 -19.95
N PHE A 346 -8.91 -9.56 -20.50
CA PHE A 346 -8.86 -8.17 -20.91
C PHE A 346 -8.56 -7.26 -19.71
N ALA A 347 -9.27 -7.43 -18.59
CA ALA A 347 -9.02 -6.69 -17.36
C ALA A 347 -7.57 -6.85 -16.86
N ALA A 348 -7.06 -8.09 -16.80
CA ALA A 348 -5.66 -8.35 -16.42
C ALA A 348 -4.65 -7.71 -17.37
N MET A 349 -4.94 -7.67 -18.67
CA MET A 349 -4.09 -6.97 -19.64
C MET A 349 -4.09 -5.45 -19.41
N GLN A 350 -5.23 -4.85 -19.04
CA GLN A 350 -5.30 -3.42 -18.74
C GLN A 350 -4.54 -3.06 -17.47
N VAL A 351 -4.66 -3.87 -16.41
CA VAL A 351 -3.93 -3.66 -15.15
C VAL A 351 -2.42 -3.63 -15.41
N ASP A 352 -1.88 -4.67 -16.05
CA ASP A 352 -0.45 -4.76 -16.35
C ASP A 352 0.02 -3.70 -17.35
N TYR A 353 -0.83 -3.32 -18.30
CA TYR A 353 -0.51 -2.26 -19.24
C TYR A 353 -0.35 -0.94 -18.51
N VAL A 354 -1.34 -0.52 -17.73
CA VAL A 354 -1.36 0.80 -17.06
C VAL A 354 -0.32 0.91 -15.95
N CYS A 355 -0.08 -0.16 -15.17
CA CYS A 355 0.89 -0.13 -14.08
C CYS A 355 2.35 -0.03 -14.55
N GLY A 356 2.63 -0.25 -15.83
CA GLY A 356 3.99 -0.18 -16.38
C GLY A 356 4.47 1.21 -16.81
N TRP A 357 3.66 2.26 -16.64
CA TRP A 357 3.96 3.61 -17.14
C TRP A 357 4.32 4.58 -16.03
N ASP A 358 5.51 5.16 -16.13
CA ASP A 358 5.95 6.26 -15.25
C ASP A 358 5.52 7.64 -15.77
N ASP A 359 5.27 7.77 -17.09
CA ASP A 359 4.90 9.04 -17.74
C ASP A 359 3.46 9.02 -18.27
N PRO A 360 2.54 9.78 -17.63
CA PRO A 360 1.13 9.86 -18.01
C PRO A 360 0.89 10.29 -19.47
N ALA A 361 1.70 11.21 -20.00
CA ALA A 361 1.51 11.74 -21.36
C ALA A 361 1.77 10.65 -22.41
N THR A 362 2.73 9.77 -22.11
CA THR A 362 3.05 8.65 -22.99
C THR A 362 2.06 7.49 -22.85
N LEU A 363 1.47 7.30 -21.67
CA LEU A 363 0.32 6.40 -21.52
C LEU A 363 -0.88 6.91 -22.34
N GLU A 364 -1.22 8.19 -22.18
CA GLU A 364 -2.36 8.85 -22.86
C GLU A 364 -2.28 8.71 -24.40
N SER A 365 -1.10 8.94 -24.96
CA SER A 365 -0.89 8.83 -26.41
C SER A 365 -0.77 7.40 -26.93
N SER A 366 -0.42 6.42 -26.08
CA SER A 366 -0.16 5.04 -26.50
C SER A 366 -1.37 4.13 -26.43
N TRP A 367 -2.20 4.25 -25.40
CA TRP A 367 -3.29 3.32 -25.14
C TRP A 367 -4.30 3.22 -26.31
N PRO A 368 -4.66 4.30 -27.04
CA PRO A 368 -5.61 4.17 -28.16
C PRO A 368 -5.06 3.33 -29.31
N ILE A 369 -3.73 3.36 -29.51
CA ILE A 369 -3.03 2.61 -30.55
C ILE A 369 -2.93 1.12 -30.17
N VAL A 370 -2.72 0.82 -28.89
CA VAL A 370 -2.52 -0.54 -28.39
C VAL A 370 -3.84 -1.25 -28.07
N LEU A 371 -4.92 -0.53 -27.77
CA LEU A 371 -6.22 -1.11 -27.42
C LEU A 371 -6.75 -2.11 -28.47
N PRO A 372 -6.74 -1.84 -29.79
CA PRO A 372 -7.17 -2.83 -30.79
C PRO A 372 -6.36 -4.13 -30.74
N LEU A 373 -5.04 -4.04 -30.48
CA LEU A 373 -4.21 -5.22 -30.27
C LEU A 373 -4.66 -5.99 -29.02
N GLN A 374 -4.89 -5.32 -27.89
CA GLN A 374 -5.32 -5.98 -26.65
C GLN A 374 -6.68 -6.70 -26.81
N VAL A 375 -7.63 -6.08 -27.51
CA VAL A 375 -8.93 -6.70 -27.85
C VAL A 375 -8.71 -7.92 -28.74
N ARG A 376 -7.87 -7.82 -29.78
CA ARG A 376 -7.52 -8.96 -30.65
C ARG A 376 -6.88 -10.11 -29.86
N LEU A 377 -6.01 -9.80 -28.90
CA LEU A 377 -5.38 -10.79 -28.03
C LEU A 377 -6.37 -11.45 -27.06
N CYS A 378 -7.59 -10.96 -26.91
CA CYS A 378 -8.67 -11.61 -26.18
C CYS A 378 -9.52 -12.54 -27.07
N GLY A 379 -9.21 -12.64 -28.37
CA GLY A 379 -9.90 -13.51 -29.31
C GLY A 379 -9.65 -15.01 -29.09
N PRO A 380 -10.41 -15.88 -29.78
CA PRO A 380 -10.44 -17.33 -29.54
C PRO A 380 -9.13 -18.06 -29.84
N ARG A 381 -8.21 -17.47 -30.60
CA ARG A 381 -6.89 -18.05 -30.89
C ARG A 381 -5.96 -18.09 -29.67
N PHE A 382 -6.21 -17.23 -28.68
CA PHE A 382 -5.40 -17.10 -27.48
C PHE A 382 -6.05 -17.85 -26.29
N PRO A 383 -5.29 -18.28 -25.27
CA PRO A 383 -5.85 -18.85 -24.05
C PRO A 383 -6.73 -17.85 -23.30
N ALA A 384 -7.74 -18.35 -22.58
CA ALA A 384 -8.62 -17.50 -21.78
C ALA A 384 -7.88 -16.79 -20.62
N LYS A 385 -6.82 -17.40 -20.06
CA LYS A 385 -5.95 -16.76 -19.07
C LYS A 385 -4.92 -15.87 -19.78
N ALA A 386 -4.78 -14.63 -19.34
CA ALA A 386 -3.75 -13.72 -19.86
C ALA A 386 -2.35 -14.26 -19.57
N THR A 387 -1.49 -14.31 -20.59
CA THR A 387 -0.05 -14.55 -20.45
C THR A 387 0.70 -13.56 -21.35
N GLY A 388 1.84 -13.04 -20.92
CA GLY A 388 2.64 -12.11 -21.73
C GLY A 388 2.12 -10.66 -21.80
N ASN A 389 1.12 -10.29 -21.00
CA ASN A 389 0.70 -8.91 -20.76
C ASN A 389 1.85 -8.02 -20.29
N GLY A 390 2.69 -8.50 -19.36
CA GLY A 390 3.91 -7.79 -18.95
C GLY A 390 4.88 -7.53 -20.12
N ALA A 391 5.05 -8.51 -21.03
CA ALA A 391 5.89 -8.33 -22.21
C ALA A 391 5.33 -7.25 -23.16
N LEU A 392 4.00 -7.23 -23.34
CA LEU A 392 3.33 -6.19 -24.13
C LEU A 392 3.56 -4.80 -23.54
N SER A 393 3.32 -4.66 -22.23
CA SER A 393 3.49 -3.40 -21.48
C SER A 393 4.93 -2.87 -21.57
N SER A 394 5.91 -3.73 -21.26
CA SER A 394 7.33 -3.37 -21.30
C SER A 394 7.86 -2.98 -22.68
N MET A 395 7.27 -3.50 -23.75
CA MET A 395 7.63 -3.02 -25.08
C MET A 395 6.95 -1.68 -25.38
N ALA A 396 5.64 -1.57 -25.17
CA ALA A 396 4.86 -0.38 -25.50
C ALA A 396 5.38 0.90 -24.81
N VAL A 397 5.82 0.79 -23.55
CA VAL A 397 6.25 1.95 -22.74
C VAL A 397 7.39 2.77 -23.36
N HIS A 398 8.22 2.18 -24.23
CA HIS A 398 9.33 2.87 -24.89
C HIS A 398 9.14 3.10 -26.41
N LEU A 399 8.00 2.69 -26.98
CA LEU A 399 7.72 2.87 -28.41
C LEU A 399 6.83 4.08 -28.65
N ARG A 400 7.10 4.82 -29.73
CA ARG A 400 6.37 6.05 -30.09
C ARG A 400 6.11 6.10 -31.60
N GLY A 401 5.05 6.81 -32.00
CA GLY A 401 4.73 7.06 -33.41
C GLY A 401 4.66 5.78 -34.25
N ALA A 402 5.35 5.78 -35.39
CA ALA A 402 5.36 4.65 -36.33
C ALA A 402 5.80 3.31 -35.71
N ARG A 403 6.71 3.34 -34.73
CA ARG A 403 7.19 2.13 -34.04
C ARG A 403 6.07 1.48 -33.22
N LEU A 404 5.25 2.29 -32.56
CA LEU A 404 4.12 1.79 -31.77
C LEU A 404 3.01 1.22 -32.66
N HIS A 405 2.75 1.83 -33.82
CA HIS A 405 1.85 1.27 -34.82
C HIS A 405 2.35 -0.08 -35.35
N GLN A 406 3.63 -0.15 -35.74
CA GLN A 406 4.23 -1.42 -36.18
C GLN A 406 4.12 -2.51 -35.10
N PHE A 407 4.31 -2.15 -33.84
CA PHE A 407 4.13 -3.07 -32.72
C PHE A 407 2.68 -3.55 -32.59
N ALA A 408 1.71 -2.63 -32.64
CA ALA A 408 0.28 -2.96 -32.58
C ALA A 408 -0.16 -3.89 -33.73
N GLU A 409 0.46 -3.77 -34.90
CA GLU A 409 0.19 -4.58 -36.11
C GLU A 409 0.87 -5.95 -36.11
N THR A 410 1.68 -6.28 -35.10
CA THR A 410 2.37 -7.58 -35.00
C THR A 410 1.39 -8.75 -35.12
N GLY A 411 1.74 -9.77 -35.92
CA GLY A 411 0.85 -10.91 -36.21
C GLY A 411 0.67 -11.89 -35.04
N ASP A 412 -0.44 -12.64 -35.06
CA ASP A 412 -0.85 -13.54 -33.98
C ASP A 412 0.20 -14.61 -33.63
N ASP A 413 0.92 -15.16 -34.60
CA ASP A 413 1.90 -16.23 -34.38
C ASP A 413 3.08 -15.78 -33.48
N ILE A 414 3.45 -14.50 -33.58
CA ILE A 414 4.47 -13.89 -32.73
C ILE A 414 3.94 -13.79 -31.30
N TRP A 415 2.70 -13.30 -31.12
CA TRP A 415 2.06 -13.22 -29.80
C TRP A 415 1.89 -14.59 -29.15
N LEU A 416 1.47 -15.61 -29.91
CA LEU A 416 1.40 -16.99 -29.43
C LEU A 416 2.77 -17.52 -28.99
N THR A 417 3.86 -17.02 -29.58
CA THR A 417 5.23 -17.37 -29.17
C THR A 417 5.59 -16.69 -27.85
N ILE A 418 5.22 -15.42 -27.67
CA ILE A 418 5.42 -14.67 -26.43
C ILE A 418 4.63 -15.32 -25.28
N GLU A 419 3.35 -15.63 -25.49
CA GLU A 419 2.51 -16.31 -24.50
C GLU A 419 3.09 -17.64 -24.05
N ARG A 420 3.57 -18.45 -25.01
CA ARG A 420 4.24 -19.72 -24.72
C ARG A 420 5.48 -19.53 -23.85
N ALA A 421 6.27 -18.48 -24.09
CA ALA A 421 7.44 -18.15 -23.28
C ALA A 421 7.07 -17.63 -21.89
N CYS A 422 5.94 -16.91 -21.78
CA CYS A 422 5.43 -16.30 -20.54
C CYS A 422 4.46 -17.20 -19.76
N ARG A 423 4.41 -18.51 -20.01
CA ARG A 423 3.50 -19.43 -19.30
C ARG A 423 3.81 -19.59 -17.80
N ARG A 424 5.05 -19.35 -17.40
CA ARG A 424 5.50 -19.39 -16.01
C ARG A 424 5.72 -17.97 -15.53
N ASP A 425 5.04 -17.57 -14.47
CA ASP A 425 5.02 -16.18 -13.99
C ASP A 425 6.43 -15.62 -13.73
N ASN A 426 7.29 -16.38 -13.06
CA ASN A 426 8.69 -15.99 -12.83
C ASN A 426 9.48 -15.76 -14.13
N VAL A 427 9.27 -16.61 -15.15
CA VAL A 427 9.92 -16.43 -16.46
C VAL A 427 9.32 -15.23 -17.19
N ALA A 428 8.00 -15.03 -17.10
CA ALA A 428 7.33 -13.87 -17.66
C ALA A 428 7.87 -12.56 -17.05
N THR A 429 8.16 -12.54 -15.75
CA THR A 429 8.81 -11.41 -15.06
C THR A 429 10.20 -11.12 -15.63
N LEU A 430 11.03 -12.15 -15.82
CA LEU A 430 12.36 -11.97 -16.44
C LEU A 430 12.24 -11.45 -17.88
N ILE A 431 11.33 -12.00 -18.68
CA ILE A 431 11.07 -11.54 -20.04
C ILE A 431 10.64 -10.08 -20.04
N ARG A 432 9.70 -9.71 -19.16
CA ARG A 432 9.23 -8.33 -18.95
C ARG A 432 10.41 -7.39 -18.69
N HIS A 433 11.24 -7.72 -17.70
CA HIS A 433 12.42 -6.92 -17.32
C HIS A 433 13.43 -6.77 -18.45
N GLY A 434 13.73 -7.86 -19.16
CA GLY A 434 14.64 -7.86 -20.30
C GLY A 434 14.12 -7.06 -21.49
N LEU A 435 12.82 -7.20 -21.82
CA LEU A 435 12.19 -6.43 -22.88
C LEU A 435 12.17 -4.95 -22.56
N TYR A 436 11.84 -4.56 -21.32
CA TYR A 436 11.85 -3.16 -20.88
C TYR A 436 13.21 -2.50 -21.16
N GLY A 437 14.30 -3.12 -20.67
CA GLY A 437 15.64 -2.57 -20.88
C GLY A 437 16.09 -2.58 -22.35
N LEU A 438 15.66 -3.59 -23.12
CA LEU A 438 15.99 -3.70 -24.54
C LEU A 438 15.28 -2.65 -25.38
N THR A 439 13.97 -2.43 -25.16
CA THR A 439 13.18 -1.43 -25.90
C THR A 439 13.56 -0.01 -25.51
N GLU A 440 13.96 0.22 -24.26
CA GLU A 440 14.52 1.50 -23.82
C GLU A 440 15.80 1.85 -24.60
N ALA A 441 16.74 0.91 -24.70
CA ALA A 441 18.06 1.16 -25.28
C ALA A 441 18.12 1.04 -26.80
N MET A 442 17.36 0.11 -27.39
CA MET A 442 17.45 -0.27 -28.81
C MET A 442 16.06 -0.62 -29.40
N PRO A 443 15.11 0.33 -29.47
CA PRO A 443 13.72 0.06 -29.85
C PRO A 443 13.56 -0.53 -31.26
N ASP A 444 14.35 -0.05 -32.23
CA ASP A 444 14.29 -0.56 -33.61
C ASP A 444 14.75 -2.02 -33.70
N PHE A 445 15.84 -2.36 -33.00
CA PHE A 445 16.33 -3.73 -32.94
C PHE A 445 15.32 -4.63 -32.21
N ALA A 446 14.71 -4.16 -31.11
CA ALA A 446 13.69 -4.92 -30.39
C ALA A 446 12.50 -5.30 -31.30
N LEU A 447 11.98 -4.36 -32.08
CA LEU A 447 10.90 -4.62 -33.05
C LEU A 447 11.34 -5.54 -34.19
N HIS A 448 12.56 -5.34 -34.68
CA HIS A 448 13.13 -6.19 -35.73
C HIS A 448 13.30 -7.64 -35.25
N ALA A 449 13.87 -7.84 -34.05
CA ALA A 449 14.03 -9.13 -33.41
C ALA A 449 12.67 -9.78 -33.09
N LEU A 450 11.67 -9.01 -32.65
CA LEU A 450 10.32 -9.50 -32.40
C LEU A 450 9.70 -10.11 -33.67
N ARG A 451 9.88 -9.43 -34.80
CA ARG A 451 9.32 -9.85 -36.09
C ARG A 451 10.02 -11.07 -36.68
N PHE A 452 11.34 -11.12 -36.62
CA PHE A 452 12.13 -12.10 -37.37
C PHE A 452 12.72 -13.22 -36.51
N ALA A 453 12.80 -13.05 -35.19
CA ALA A 453 13.37 -14.00 -34.26
C ALA A 453 12.65 -14.01 -32.88
N PRO A 454 11.31 -14.17 -32.81
CA PRO A 454 10.57 -14.02 -31.56
C PRO A 454 10.99 -15.03 -30.49
N LYS A 455 11.24 -16.30 -30.86
CA LYS A 455 11.67 -17.33 -29.91
C LYS A 455 13.07 -17.02 -29.34
N PRO A 456 14.11 -16.80 -30.16
CA PRO A 456 15.40 -16.33 -29.66
C PRO A 456 15.27 -15.07 -28.80
N LEU A 457 14.44 -14.09 -29.21
CA LEU A 457 14.24 -12.86 -28.44
C LEU A 457 13.78 -13.17 -27.01
N MET A 458 12.74 -14.00 -26.85
CA MET A 458 12.22 -14.38 -25.53
C MET A 458 13.29 -15.09 -24.67
N GLN A 459 14.14 -15.92 -25.28
CA GLN A 459 15.22 -16.62 -24.57
C GLN A 459 16.28 -15.63 -24.08
N SER A 460 16.76 -14.75 -24.96
CA SER A 460 17.81 -13.79 -24.62
C SER A 460 17.33 -12.78 -23.58
N VAL A 461 16.12 -12.25 -23.72
CA VAL A 461 15.59 -11.27 -22.75
C VAL A 461 15.22 -11.92 -21.42
N ALA A 462 14.86 -13.20 -21.37
CA ALA A 462 14.70 -13.92 -20.09
C ALA A 462 16.05 -14.11 -19.36
N LEU A 463 17.15 -14.31 -20.10
CA LEU A 463 18.49 -14.34 -19.53
C LEU A 463 18.89 -12.95 -19.03
N ILE A 464 18.84 -11.94 -19.88
CA ILE A 464 19.29 -10.57 -19.54
C ILE A 464 18.38 -9.93 -18.49
N GLY A 465 17.10 -10.32 -18.45
CA GLY A 465 16.14 -9.93 -17.43
C GLY A 465 16.50 -10.37 -16.02
N CYS A 466 17.43 -11.33 -15.86
CA CYS A 466 17.98 -11.68 -14.56
C CYS A 466 19.03 -10.69 -14.06
N LEU A 467 19.48 -9.71 -14.85
CA LEU A 467 20.31 -8.63 -14.31
C LEU A 467 19.44 -7.68 -13.48
N GLU A 468 19.93 -7.27 -12.31
CA GLU A 468 19.38 -6.15 -11.53
C GLU A 468 19.14 -4.89 -12.41
N TYR A 469 18.12 -4.07 -12.08
CA TYR A 469 17.61 -2.98 -12.93
C TYR A 469 18.70 -2.05 -13.49
N HIS A 470 19.54 -1.44 -12.65
CA HIS A 470 20.60 -0.54 -13.07
C HIS A 470 21.71 -1.27 -13.85
N SER A 471 22.06 -2.49 -13.41
CA SER A 471 23.02 -3.35 -14.09
C SER A 471 22.55 -3.71 -15.51
N ARG A 472 21.25 -3.98 -15.67
CA ARG A 472 20.59 -4.30 -16.94
C ARG A 472 20.57 -3.11 -17.89
N ARG A 473 20.21 -1.91 -17.41
CA ARG A 473 20.25 -0.68 -18.22
C ARG A 473 21.66 -0.37 -18.71
N ARG A 474 22.66 -0.50 -17.83
CA ARG A 474 24.08 -0.34 -18.19
C ARG A 474 24.52 -1.37 -19.22
N PHE A 475 24.13 -2.62 -19.04
CA PHE A 475 24.43 -3.71 -19.99
C PHE A 475 23.92 -3.36 -21.39
N PHE A 476 22.64 -2.99 -21.54
CA PHE A 476 22.09 -2.66 -22.86
C PHE A 476 22.71 -1.39 -23.46
N ALA A 477 22.97 -0.36 -22.64
CA ALA A 477 23.65 0.85 -23.11
C ALA A 477 25.08 0.57 -23.64
N GLN A 478 25.79 -0.40 -23.03
CA GLN A 478 27.08 -0.86 -23.52
C GLN A 478 26.93 -1.72 -24.78
N ALA A 479 25.97 -2.64 -24.79
CA ALA A 479 25.71 -3.51 -25.93
C ALA A 479 25.36 -2.71 -27.20
N ALA A 480 24.54 -1.66 -27.07
CA ALA A 480 24.15 -0.77 -28.16
C ALA A 480 25.36 -0.12 -28.88
N ARG A 481 26.51 0.00 -28.22
CA ARG A 481 27.74 0.58 -28.77
C ARG A 481 28.66 -0.44 -29.44
N THR A 482 28.37 -1.73 -29.33
CA THR A 482 29.17 -2.76 -29.99
C THR A 482 28.93 -2.78 -31.50
N PRO A 483 29.87 -3.30 -32.30
CA PRO A 483 29.70 -3.39 -33.76
C PRO A 483 28.42 -4.15 -34.18
N TRP A 484 27.92 -5.09 -33.37
CA TRP A 484 26.67 -5.79 -33.65
C TRP A 484 25.46 -4.85 -33.76
N PHE A 485 25.44 -3.75 -33.01
CA PHE A 485 24.28 -2.85 -32.89
C PHE A 485 24.54 -1.44 -33.41
N ALA A 486 25.79 -0.99 -33.40
CA ALA A 486 26.19 0.30 -33.94
C ALA A 486 26.32 0.30 -35.48
N THR A 487 26.44 -0.86 -36.12
CA THR A 487 26.52 -0.97 -37.58
C THR A 487 25.16 -0.79 -38.26
N GLU A 488 25.10 0.09 -39.27
CA GLU A 488 23.95 0.27 -40.14
C GLU A 488 23.86 -0.86 -41.19
N TRP A 489 23.48 -2.05 -40.74
CA TRP A 489 23.44 -3.27 -41.57
C TRP A 489 22.63 -3.14 -42.86
N ALA A 490 21.58 -2.31 -42.85
CA ALA A 490 20.71 -2.07 -44.00
C ALA A 490 21.37 -1.21 -45.10
N ALA A 491 22.38 -0.39 -44.75
CA ALA A 491 23.11 0.45 -45.70
C ALA A 491 24.26 -0.30 -46.39
N MET A 492 24.65 -1.47 -45.87
CA MET A 492 25.77 -2.24 -46.38
C MET A 492 25.38 -3.17 -47.55
N PRO A 493 26.25 -3.31 -48.58
CA PRO A 493 26.05 -4.33 -49.62
C PRO A 493 25.98 -5.74 -49.03
N ALA A 494 25.08 -6.58 -49.54
CA ALA A 494 24.74 -7.86 -48.93
C ALA A 494 25.95 -8.81 -48.69
N LEU A 495 26.92 -8.82 -49.61
CA LEU A 495 28.16 -9.60 -49.46
C LEU A 495 29.08 -9.03 -48.36
N ALA A 496 29.19 -7.70 -48.28
CA ALA A 496 29.97 -7.02 -47.25
C ALA A 496 29.37 -7.23 -45.85
N THR A 497 28.03 -7.22 -45.76
CA THR A 497 27.30 -7.62 -44.56
C THR A 497 27.66 -9.04 -44.12
N CYS A 498 27.63 -10.01 -45.03
CA CYS A 498 27.98 -11.40 -44.71
C CYS A 498 29.44 -11.56 -44.24
N LYS A 499 30.38 -10.85 -44.88
CA LYS A 499 31.78 -10.82 -44.43
C LYS A 499 31.92 -10.27 -43.03
N SER A 500 31.22 -9.18 -42.71
CA SER A 500 31.27 -8.53 -41.41
C SER A 500 30.63 -9.40 -40.32
N ILE A 501 29.49 -10.04 -40.60
CA ILE A 501 28.87 -11.02 -39.71
C ILE A 501 29.84 -12.17 -39.41
N LEU A 502 30.51 -12.72 -40.43
CA LEU A 502 31.47 -13.81 -40.25
C LEU A 502 32.65 -13.38 -39.36
N ALA A 503 33.18 -12.18 -39.57
CA ALA A 503 34.28 -11.63 -38.77
C ALA A 503 33.85 -11.44 -37.30
N LEU A 504 32.69 -10.83 -37.05
CA LEU A 504 32.18 -10.64 -35.70
C LEU A 504 31.84 -11.96 -35.01
N CYS A 505 31.31 -12.96 -35.73
CA CYS A 505 31.12 -14.29 -35.16
C CYS A 505 32.44 -14.88 -34.67
N ALA A 506 33.52 -14.76 -35.45
CA ALA A 506 34.84 -15.24 -35.03
C ALA A 506 35.38 -14.48 -33.80
N GLU A 507 35.25 -13.14 -33.79
CA GLU A 507 35.70 -12.29 -32.67
C GLU A 507 34.97 -12.60 -31.35
N TYR A 508 33.66 -12.84 -31.42
CA TYR A 508 32.83 -13.10 -30.23
C TYR A 508 32.72 -14.59 -29.86
N GLY A 509 33.28 -15.50 -30.68
CA GLY A 509 33.21 -16.94 -30.46
C GLY A 509 31.80 -17.51 -30.71
N LEU A 510 31.08 -17.00 -31.70
CA LEU A 510 29.71 -17.38 -32.03
C LEU A 510 29.67 -18.30 -33.26
N ASP A 511 28.64 -19.15 -33.31
CA ASP A 511 28.33 -19.92 -34.51
C ASP A 511 27.91 -19.01 -35.67
N SER A 512 28.60 -19.16 -36.79
CA SER A 512 28.31 -18.37 -37.99
C SER A 512 26.98 -18.78 -38.63
N PRO A 513 26.06 -17.82 -38.91
CA PRO A 513 24.81 -18.13 -39.60
C PRO A 513 24.99 -18.38 -41.09
N LEU A 514 26.21 -18.14 -41.63
CA LEU A 514 26.51 -18.25 -43.04
C LEU A 514 26.48 -19.72 -43.50
N PRO A 515 25.77 -20.04 -44.60
CA PRO A 515 25.81 -21.35 -45.21
C PRO A 515 27.26 -21.79 -45.51
N ARG A 516 27.56 -23.09 -45.32
CA ARG A 516 28.92 -23.64 -45.52
C ARG A 516 29.54 -23.25 -46.86
N ARG A 517 28.75 -23.27 -47.94
CA ARG A 517 29.20 -22.86 -49.29
C ARG A 517 29.54 -21.36 -49.40
N LEU A 518 28.79 -20.49 -48.72
CA LEU A 518 29.09 -19.05 -48.68
C LEU A 518 30.37 -18.81 -47.89
N ARG A 519 30.57 -19.50 -46.75
CA ARG A 519 31.84 -19.44 -46.00
C ARG A 519 33.03 -19.89 -46.85
N ALA A 520 32.91 -21.03 -47.52
CA ALA A 520 33.93 -21.54 -48.43
C ALA A 520 34.26 -20.53 -49.55
N HIS A 521 33.23 -19.88 -50.11
CA HIS A 521 33.41 -18.83 -51.10
C HIS A 521 34.14 -17.60 -50.56
N LEU A 522 33.77 -17.11 -49.37
CA LEU A 522 34.46 -16.00 -48.72
C LEU A 522 35.91 -16.33 -48.34
N MET A 523 36.21 -17.61 -48.11
CA MET A 523 37.56 -18.13 -47.86
C MET A 523 38.34 -18.47 -49.13
N GLY A 524 37.78 -18.26 -50.33
CA GLY A 524 38.43 -18.58 -51.60
C GLY A 524 38.51 -20.07 -51.94
N THR A 525 37.82 -20.94 -51.20
CA THR A 525 37.85 -22.41 -51.37
C THR A 525 36.69 -22.94 -52.22
N ALA A 526 35.74 -22.09 -52.60
CA ALA A 526 34.65 -22.43 -53.51
C ALA A 526 34.24 -21.22 -54.37
N HIS A 527 33.70 -21.48 -55.56
CA HIS A 527 33.08 -20.44 -56.38
C HIS A 527 31.56 -20.56 -56.34
N LEU A 528 30.87 -19.43 -56.14
CA LEU A 528 29.43 -19.30 -56.24
C LEU A 528 29.11 -18.33 -57.36
N ASN A 529 28.08 -18.63 -58.16
CA ASN A 529 27.54 -17.67 -59.12
C ASN A 529 26.71 -16.58 -58.42
N GLU A 530 26.38 -15.51 -59.12
CA GLU A 530 25.67 -14.35 -58.56
C GLU A 530 24.32 -14.72 -57.93
N ALA A 531 23.54 -15.60 -58.57
CA ALA A 531 22.24 -16.03 -58.05
C ALA A 531 22.38 -16.83 -56.74
N GLN A 532 23.38 -17.72 -56.65
CA GLN A 532 23.70 -18.45 -55.43
C GLN A 532 24.19 -17.53 -54.33
N LEU A 533 25.04 -16.55 -54.69
CA LEU A 533 25.55 -15.54 -53.77
C LEU A 533 24.42 -14.71 -53.19
N ALA A 534 23.57 -14.13 -54.04
CA ALA A 534 22.40 -13.34 -53.63
C ALA A 534 21.46 -14.16 -52.73
N ARG A 535 21.19 -15.42 -53.08
CA ARG A 535 20.37 -16.31 -52.25
C ARG A 535 20.99 -16.55 -50.88
N HIS A 536 22.28 -16.89 -50.81
CA HIS A 536 22.95 -17.19 -49.55
C HIS A 536 23.12 -15.94 -48.68
N CYS A 537 23.40 -14.78 -49.28
CA CYS A 537 23.45 -13.52 -48.56
C CYS A 537 22.09 -13.16 -47.97
N ARG A 538 21.00 -13.28 -48.75
CA ARG A 538 19.63 -13.04 -48.27
C ARG A 538 19.27 -13.93 -47.08
N VAL A 539 19.59 -15.23 -47.13
CA VAL A 539 19.35 -16.16 -46.01
C VAL A 539 20.15 -15.78 -44.77
N THR A 540 21.41 -15.34 -44.96
CA THR A 540 22.28 -14.91 -43.85
C THR A 540 21.74 -13.64 -43.20
N ILE A 541 21.37 -12.64 -43.99
CA ILE A 541 20.82 -11.36 -43.51
C ILE A 541 19.48 -11.59 -42.79
N ALA A 542 18.62 -12.48 -43.30
CA ALA A 542 17.38 -12.84 -42.62
C ALA A 542 17.61 -13.49 -41.23
N ARG A 543 18.79 -14.04 -40.96
CA ARG A 543 19.19 -14.63 -39.67
C ARG A 543 19.97 -13.67 -38.78
N LEU A 544 20.30 -12.47 -39.26
CA LEU A 544 21.05 -11.47 -38.51
C LEU A 544 20.45 -11.20 -37.11
N PRO A 545 19.12 -11.06 -36.92
CA PRO A 545 18.57 -10.79 -35.60
C PRO A 545 18.83 -11.91 -34.60
N SER A 546 18.78 -13.17 -35.05
CA SER A 546 19.09 -14.32 -34.18
C SER A 546 20.56 -14.33 -33.74
N VAL A 547 21.48 -13.89 -34.59
CA VAL A 547 22.92 -13.85 -34.23
C VAL A 547 23.25 -12.64 -33.37
N GLN A 548 22.62 -11.50 -33.60
CA GLN A 548 22.69 -10.36 -32.68
C GLN A 548 22.19 -10.73 -31.27
N LEU A 549 21.11 -11.51 -31.18
CA LEU A 549 20.61 -12.04 -29.91
C LEU A 549 21.60 -13.02 -29.25
N ALA A 550 22.20 -13.94 -30.02
CA ALA A 550 23.24 -14.83 -29.51
C ALA A 550 24.48 -14.04 -29.02
N ALA A 551 24.84 -12.94 -29.68
CA ALA A 551 25.89 -12.05 -29.21
C ALA A 551 25.53 -11.39 -27.87
N LEU A 552 24.29 -10.91 -27.70
CA LEU A 552 23.81 -10.40 -26.41
C LEU A 552 23.87 -11.47 -25.31
N GLU A 553 23.45 -12.70 -25.59
CA GLU A 553 23.54 -13.80 -24.63
C GLU A 553 24.98 -14.09 -24.22
N ALA A 554 25.91 -14.14 -25.17
CA ALA A 554 27.32 -14.34 -24.89
C ALA A 554 27.90 -13.21 -24.02
N MET A 555 27.54 -11.96 -24.31
CA MET A 555 27.93 -10.81 -23.48
C MET A 555 27.33 -10.87 -22.08
N ALA A 556 26.05 -11.23 -21.96
CA ALA A 556 25.36 -11.35 -20.68
C ALA A 556 26.00 -12.45 -19.82
N TRP A 557 26.33 -13.61 -20.40
CA TRP A 557 27.01 -14.67 -19.68
C TRP A 557 28.40 -14.29 -19.19
N ARG A 558 29.18 -13.53 -19.98
CA ARG A 558 30.47 -13.00 -19.52
C ARG A 558 30.31 -12.12 -18.27
N GLN A 559 29.22 -11.36 -18.18
CA GLN A 559 28.92 -10.53 -17.00
C GLN A 559 28.37 -11.35 -15.81
N ILE A 560 27.47 -12.30 -16.06
CA ILE A 560 26.79 -13.09 -15.03
C ILE A 560 27.73 -14.10 -14.39
N ASP A 561 28.43 -14.88 -15.22
CA ASP A 561 29.22 -16.04 -14.79
C ASP A 561 30.72 -15.77 -14.76
N GLY A 562 31.22 -14.72 -15.43
CA GLY A 562 32.66 -14.40 -15.49
C GLY A 562 33.39 -14.37 -14.14
N PRO A 563 32.77 -13.90 -13.02
CA PRO A 563 33.40 -13.96 -11.70
C PRO A 563 33.51 -15.35 -11.06
N PHE A 564 32.80 -16.36 -11.57
CA PHE A 564 32.63 -17.67 -10.92
C PHE A 564 33.01 -18.84 -11.83
N ASN A 565 32.73 -18.77 -13.14
CA ASN A 565 32.89 -19.84 -14.13
C ASN A 565 32.18 -21.14 -13.74
N LEU A 566 30.95 -21.03 -13.23
CA LEU A 566 30.19 -22.16 -12.69
C LEU A 566 29.08 -22.65 -13.62
N ARG A 567 28.65 -21.85 -14.61
CA ARG A 567 27.43 -22.13 -15.38
C ARG A 567 27.43 -23.52 -16.04
N ASP A 568 28.61 -23.98 -16.47
CA ASP A 568 28.77 -25.22 -17.26
C ASP A 568 28.95 -26.45 -16.33
N HIS A 569 28.99 -26.27 -15.01
CA HIS A 569 29.12 -27.36 -14.03
C HIS A 569 27.81 -28.15 -13.87
N SER A 570 26.67 -27.47 -13.79
CA SER A 570 25.34 -28.07 -13.67
C SER A 570 24.22 -27.07 -13.97
N THR A 571 22.99 -27.57 -14.17
CA THR A 571 21.82 -26.69 -14.27
C THR A 571 21.60 -25.85 -13.02
N ALA A 572 21.86 -26.42 -11.83
CA ALA A 572 21.76 -25.71 -10.56
C ALA A 572 22.82 -24.62 -10.41
N ALA A 573 24.05 -24.86 -10.89
CA ALA A 573 25.12 -23.87 -10.91
C ALA A 573 24.80 -22.69 -11.85
N SER A 574 24.30 -23.00 -13.06
CA SER A 574 23.80 -21.98 -14.01
C SER A 574 22.66 -21.15 -13.43
N HIS A 575 21.75 -21.78 -12.67
CA HIS A 575 20.69 -21.09 -11.94
C HIS A 575 21.25 -20.16 -10.87
N ALA A 576 22.19 -20.65 -10.05
CA ALA A 576 22.73 -19.91 -8.91
C ALA A 576 23.47 -18.62 -9.33
N VAL A 577 24.24 -18.65 -10.41
CA VAL A 577 24.92 -17.43 -10.92
C VAL A 577 23.93 -16.41 -11.49
N ARG A 578 22.83 -16.87 -12.11
CA ARG A 578 21.74 -15.99 -12.55
C ARG A 578 20.98 -15.39 -11.37
N LEU A 579 20.75 -16.16 -10.31
CA LEU A 579 20.16 -15.66 -9.07
C LEU A 579 21.04 -14.59 -8.42
N HIS A 580 22.37 -14.78 -8.40
CA HIS A 580 23.29 -13.74 -7.92
C HIS A 580 23.21 -12.45 -8.76
N ALA A 581 23.05 -12.58 -10.08
CA ALA A 581 22.90 -11.43 -10.95
C ALA A 581 21.57 -10.67 -10.73
N SER A 582 20.52 -11.38 -10.28
CA SER A 582 19.16 -10.84 -10.14
C SER A 582 18.86 -10.21 -8.81
N ILE A 583 19.57 -10.60 -7.75
CA ILE A 583 19.41 -10.01 -6.44
C ILE A 583 20.00 -8.59 -6.43
N ASP A 584 19.19 -7.66 -5.93
CA ASP A 584 19.60 -6.32 -5.55
C ASP A 584 19.65 -6.22 -4.02
N GLY A 585 20.64 -5.52 -3.46
CA GLY A 585 20.74 -5.33 -2.01
C GLY A 585 21.08 -6.59 -1.18
N GLY A 586 20.35 -6.76 -0.07
CA GLY A 586 20.76 -7.42 1.19
C GLY A 586 21.59 -8.70 1.05
N ASN A 587 21.02 -9.74 0.42
CA ASN A 587 21.63 -11.07 0.41
C ASN A 587 22.70 -11.28 -0.70
N LYS A 588 22.90 -10.30 -1.59
CA LYS A 588 23.82 -10.43 -2.75
C LYS A 588 25.25 -10.75 -2.34
N LYS A 589 25.73 -10.10 -1.28
CA LYS A 589 27.11 -10.26 -0.77
C LYS A 589 27.33 -11.67 -0.19
N ALA A 590 26.34 -12.20 0.54
CA ALA A 590 26.39 -13.55 1.09
C ALA A 590 26.44 -14.59 -0.04
N LEU A 591 25.55 -14.47 -1.03
CA LEU A 591 25.53 -15.36 -2.19
C LEU A 591 26.83 -15.29 -3.01
N ARG A 592 27.39 -14.09 -3.23
CA ARG A 592 28.68 -13.95 -3.92
C ARG A 592 29.80 -14.72 -3.21
N ARG A 593 29.90 -14.59 -1.89
CA ARG A 593 30.91 -15.29 -1.07
C ARG A 593 30.74 -16.80 -1.14
N PHE A 594 29.49 -17.27 -1.05
CA PHE A 594 29.16 -18.67 -1.22
C PHE A 594 29.62 -19.19 -2.60
N LEU A 595 29.24 -18.52 -3.69
CA LEU A 595 29.59 -18.97 -5.04
C LEU A 595 31.10 -18.97 -5.31
N GLN A 596 31.83 -18.00 -4.77
CA GLN A 596 33.30 -17.98 -4.84
C GLN A 596 33.90 -19.16 -4.07
N GLY A 597 33.47 -19.39 -2.82
CA GLY A 597 33.92 -20.53 -2.03
C GLY A 597 33.56 -21.88 -2.67
N TYR A 598 32.37 -21.98 -3.29
CA TYR A 598 31.94 -23.16 -4.03
C TYR A 598 32.85 -23.42 -5.25
N ALA A 599 33.19 -22.38 -6.01
CA ALA A 599 34.13 -22.48 -7.13
C ALA A 599 35.53 -22.94 -6.70
N ASP A 600 35.95 -22.56 -5.49
CA ASP A 600 37.22 -22.98 -4.86
C ASP A 600 37.14 -24.39 -4.22
N GLY A 601 36.02 -25.11 -4.36
CA GLY A 601 35.81 -26.46 -3.83
C GLY A 601 35.26 -26.53 -2.40
N GLY A 602 35.02 -25.39 -1.76
CA GLY A 602 34.44 -25.27 -0.41
C GLY A 602 32.91 -25.38 -0.40
N ILE A 603 32.36 -26.51 -0.84
CA ILE A 603 30.91 -26.73 -1.04
C ILE A 603 30.06 -26.31 0.18
N HIS A 604 30.48 -26.69 1.39
CA HIS A 604 29.74 -26.44 2.64
C HIS A 604 30.39 -25.39 3.56
N ALA A 605 31.37 -24.61 3.07
CA ALA A 605 32.13 -23.67 3.89
C ALA A 605 31.27 -22.59 4.58
N TYR A 606 30.07 -22.32 4.07
CA TYR A 606 29.12 -21.37 4.65
C TYR A 606 28.54 -21.83 5.99
N LEU A 607 28.43 -23.15 6.22
CA LEU A 607 27.94 -23.71 7.50
C LEU A 607 28.93 -23.44 8.64
N ASP A 608 30.22 -23.34 8.31
CA ASP A 608 31.31 -23.06 9.24
C ASP A 608 31.49 -21.58 9.60
N HIS A 609 30.63 -20.69 9.10
CA HIS A 609 30.72 -19.27 9.39
C HIS A 609 30.60 -19.01 10.92
N PRO A 610 31.43 -18.10 11.50
CA PRO A 610 31.42 -17.85 12.95
C PRO A 610 30.04 -17.53 13.54
N LEU A 611 29.21 -16.76 12.82
CA LEU A 611 27.85 -16.44 13.28
C LEU A 611 26.89 -17.65 13.28
N ASN A 612 27.04 -18.59 12.34
CA ASN A 612 26.27 -19.84 12.35
C ASN A 612 26.70 -20.71 13.53
N ARG A 613 28.02 -20.79 13.80
CA ARG A 613 28.56 -21.49 14.97
C ARG A 613 28.08 -20.87 16.28
N GLU A 614 28.10 -19.55 16.39
CA GLU A 614 27.57 -18.82 17.54
C GLU A 614 26.08 -19.08 17.74
N TRP A 615 25.31 -19.16 16.66
CA TRP A 615 23.89 -19.53 16.73
C TRP A 615 23.70 -20.92 17.33
N TYR A 616 24.43 -21.95 16.87
CA TYR A 616 24.36 -23.29 17.47
C TYR A 616 24.81 -23.33 18.93
N VAL A 617 25.82 -22.54 19.31
CA VAL A 617 26.26 -22.45 20.72
C VAL A 617 25.17 -21.88 21.63
N ARG A 618 24.35 -20.95 21.12
CA ARG A 618 23.18 -20.40 21.83
C ARG A 618 21.99 -21.36 21.87
N HIS A 619 21.85 -22.25 20.88
CA HIS A 619 20.71 -23.17 20.73
C HIS A 619 21.14 -24.63 20.90
N GLN A 620 21.54 -24.98 22.13
CA GLN A 620 22.18 -26.27 22.44
C GLN A 620 21.24 -27.47 22.29
N ARG A 621 19.90 -27.26 22.27
CA ARG A 621 18.95 -28.36 22.03
C ARG A 621 18.92 -28.78 20.56
N VAL A 622 19.41 -27.94 19.65
CA VAL A 622 19.43 -28.22 18.21
C VAL A 622 20.62 -29.12 17.87
N ASP A 623 20.36 -30.41 17.64
CA ASP A 623 21.37 -31.33 17.12
C ASP A 623 21.68 -31.00 15.65
N ALA A 624 22.81 -30.32 15.43
CA ALA A 624 23.27 -29.92 14.10
C ALA A 624 23.48 -31.10 13.13
N ALA A 625 23.82 -32.29 13.64
CA ALA A 625 24.04 -33.48 12.82
C ALA A 625 22.72 -34.09 12.34
N ILE A 626 21.64 -33.94 13.10
CA ILE A 626 20.29 -34.33 12.65
C ILE A 626 19.75 -33.26 11.69
N TRP A 627 19.86 -31.99 12.09
CA TRP A 627 19.31 -30.86 11.33
C TRP A 627 19.90 -30.68 9.94
N SER A 628 21.20 -30.94 9.77
CA SER A 628 21.92 -30.68 8.51
C SER A 628 22.08 -31.92 7.64
N THR A 629 21.36 -33.02 7.90
CA THR A 629 21.51 -34.26 7.12
C THR A 629 20.21 -34.72 6.47
N ASN A 630 20.36 -35.39 5.33
CA ASN A 630 19.26 -36.01 4.61
C ASN A 630 18.90 -37.40 5.12
N LYS A 631 19.33 -37.80 6.33
CA LYS A 631 19.13 -39.17 6.85
C LYS A 631 17.67 -39.49 7.15
N LEU A 632 16.90 -38.49 7.57
CA LEU A 632 15.47 -38.66 7.76
C LEU A 632 14.78 -38.69 6.39
N HIS A 633 14.02 -39.75 6.16
CA HIS A 633 13.22 -39.91 4.96
C HIS A 633 11.79 -40.26 5.34
N GLU A 634 10.84 -39.67 4.63
CA GLU A 634 9.44 -40.10 4.63
C GLU A 634 9.00 -40.40 3.20
N SER A 635 7.90 -41.12 3.06
CA SER A 635 7.29 -41.33 1.75
C SER A 635 5.78 -41.24 1.82
N THR A 636 5.15 -41.05 0.67
CA THR A 636 3.72 -41.33 0.52
C THR A 636 3.44 -42.81 0.81
N GLU A 637 2.19 -43.16 1.11
CA GLU A 637 1.81 -44.54 1.48
C GLU A 637 2.12 -45.57 0.40
N ASN A 638 2.05 -45.15 -0.87
CA ASN A 638 2.41 -45.97 -2.03
C ASN A 638 3.93 -45.97 -2.34
N GLY A 639 4.75 -45.25 -1.57
CA GLY A 639 6.19 -45.11 -1.77
C GLY A 639 6.60 -44.34 -3.04
N ALA A 640 5.65 -43.77 -3.78
CA ALA A 640 5.91 -43.13 -5.07
C ALA A 640 6.67 -41.79 -4.96
N ILE A 641 6.55 -41.12 -3.81
CA ILE A 641 7.16 -39.84 -3.52
C ILE A 641 7.98 -39.97 -2.24
N LYS A 642 9.22 -39.48 -2.26
CA LYS A 642 10.17 -39.50 -1.13
C LYS A 642 10.49 -38.08 -0.68
N LEU A 643 10.48 -37.86 0.63
CA LEU A 643 10.77 -36.59 1.28
C LEU A 643 12.10 -36.69 2.00
N ALA A 644 12.93 -35.64 1.89
CA ALA A 644 14.18 -35.50 2.62
C ALA A 644 14.57 -34.02 2.73
N ILE A 645 15.38 -33.68 3.74
CA ILE A 645 16.11 -32.39 3.77
C ILE A 645 17.07 -32.35 2.57
N GLU A 646 17.06 -31.26 1.83
CA GLU A 646 18.01 -31.03 0.75
C GLU A 646 19.36 -30.60 1.32
N THR A 647 20.43 -31.23 0.83
CA THR A 647 21.80 -30.99 1.28
C THR A 647 22.69 -30.42 0.19
N ASP A 648 22.31 -30.53 -1.09
CA ASP A 648 23.03 -29.86 -2.17
C ASP A 648 22.73 -28.35 -2.12
N PRO A 649 23.74 -27.49 -1.83
CA PRO A 649 23.51 -26.07 -1.67
C PRO A 649 23.05 -25.37 -2.95
N LEU A 650 23.38 -25.89 -4.13
CA LEU A 650 22.88 -25.34 -5.39
C LEU A 650 21.42 -25.71 -5.62
N GLU A 651 20.99 -26.91 -5.23
CA GLU A 651 19.59 -27.33 -5.27
C GLU A 651 18.73 -26.55 -4.28
N ILE A 652 19.25 -26.17 -3.11
CA ILE A 652 18.54 -25.28 -2.16
C ILE A 652 18.20 -23.95 -2.82
N LEU A 653 19.14 -23.34 -3.57
CA LEU A 653 18.88 -22.08 -4.29
C LEU A 653 17.78 -22.20 -5.36
N MET A 654 17.46 -23.42 -5.81
CA MET A 654 16.39 -23.69 -6.77
C MET A 654 15.01 -23.86 -6.13
N LEU A 655 14.85 -23.73 -4.81
CA LEU A 655 13.63 -24.07 -4.08
C LEU A 655 12.37 -23.45 -4.66
N GLY A 656 12.41 -22.18 -5.04
CA GLY A 656 11.24 -21.53 -5.63
C GLY A 656 11.09 -21.79 -7.12
N SER A 657 12.17 -22.10 -7.84
CA SER A 657 12.14 -22.39 -9.27
C SER A 657 11.58 -23.78 -9.60
N TYR A 658 11.75 -24.77 -8.70
CA TYR A 658 11.17 -26.09 -8.88
C TYR A 658 9.64 -26.09 -8.83
N VAL A 659 9.07 -25.31 -7.92
CA VAL A 659 7.62 -25.28 -7.65
C VAL A 659 6.91 -24.04 -8.18
N GLY A 660 7.65 -23.08 -8.75
CA GLY A 660 7.12 -21.85 -9.32
C GLY A 660 6.61 -20.84 -8.28
N SER A 661 7.22 -20.77 -7.10
CA SER A 661 6.84 -19.80 -6.05
C SER A 661 7.58 -18.46 -6.18
N CYS A 662 7.20 -17.47 -5.37
CA CYS A 662 7.81 -16.13 -5.30
C CYS A 662 9.32 -16.14 -4.96
N LEU A 663 9.82 -17.23 -4.38
CA LEU A 663 11.23 -17.48 -4.05
C LEU A 663 12.08 -17.91 -5.27
N GLY A 664 11.48 -18.20 -6.43
CA GLY A 664 12.20 -18.66 -7.61
C GLY A 664 12.88 -17.53 -8.37
N LEU A 665 13.83 -17.84 -9.25
CA LEU A 665 14.47 -16.86 -10.12
C LEU A 665 13.43 -16.09 -10.95
N GLY A 666 13.36 -14.77 -10.78
CA GLY A 666 12.32 -13.91 -11.38
C GLY A 666 11.09 -13.68 -10.50
N GLY A 667 11.03 -14.27 -9.31
CA GLY A 667 10.01 -14.01 -8.30
C GLY A 667 10.36 -12.82 -7.41
N VAL A 668 9.34 -12.22 -6.79
CA VAL A 668 9.47 -10.99 -5.98
C VAL A 668 10.28 -11.19 -4.69
N CYS A 669 10.40 -12.42 -4.20
CA CYS A 669 11.11 -12.77 -2.96
C CYS A 669 12.32 -13.67 -3.22
N GLN A 670 12.89 -13.68 -4.44
CA GLN A 670 14.01 -14.56 -4.83
C GLN A 670 15.25 -14.44 -3.93
N TYR A 671 15.46 -13.29 -3.29
CA TYR A 671 16.56 -13.06 -2.34
C TYR A 671 16.49 -13.99 -1.11
N SER A 672 15.28 -14.39 -0.72
CA SER A 672 15.02 -15.21 0.46
C SER A 672 15.53 -16.65 0.29
N SER A 673 15.65 -17.15 -0.94
CA SER A 673 16.31 -18.44 -1.23
C SER A 673 17.77 -18.47 -0.77
N VAL A 674 18.44 -17.31 -0.73
CA VAL A 674 19.81 -17.21 -0.18
C VAL A 674 19.79 -17.37 1.33
N ALA A 675 18.84 -16.78 2.04
CA ALA A 675 18.73 -16.94 3.49
C ALA A 675 18.49 -18.41 3.88
N CYS A 676 17.67 -19.12 3.10
CA CYS A 676 17.43 -20.56 3.27
C CYS A 676 18.68 -21.41 3.03
N LEU A 677 19.65 -20.91 2.26
CA LEU A 677 20.95 -21.55 2.08
C LEU A 677 21.90 -21.21 3.23
N VAL A 678 22.12 -19.92 3.51
CA VAL A 678 23.28 -19.48 4.31
C VAL A 678 23.03 -19.49 5.82
N ASP A 679 21.77 -19.38 6.26
CA ASP A 679 21.46 -19.33 7.69
C ASP A 679 21.31 -20.75 8.26
N ALA A 680 22.06 -21.04 9.32
CA ALA A 680 22.08 -22.35 9.97
C ALA A 680 20.71 -22.83 10.51
N ASN A 681 19.78 -21.91 10.77
CA ASN A 681 18.47 -22.22 11.36
C ASN A 681 17.35 -22.46 10.33
N LYS A 682 17.67 -22.54 9.04
CA LYS A 682 16.69 -22.75 7.95
C LYS A 682 17.08 -23.97 7.13
N GLN A 683 16.10 -24.75 6.71
CA GLN A 683 16.29 -25.89 5.81
C GLN A 683 15.15 -25.96 4.79
N VAL A 684 15.39 -26.72 3.73
CA VAL A 684 14.40 -27.02 2.69
C VAL A 684 14.18 -28.52 2.63
N VAL A 685 12.93 -28.94 2.64
CA VAL A 685 12.52 -30.33 2.45
C VAL A 685 11.95 -30.47 1.04
N TYR A 686 12.48 -31.41 0.25
CA TYR A 686 11.94 -31.72 -1.07
C TYR A 686 11.21 -33.05 -1.09
N ALA A 687 10.07 -33.05 -1.76
CA ALA A 687 9.38 -34.25 -2.21
C ALA A 687 9.80 -34.55 -3.65
N ARG A 688 10.43 -35.71 -3.88
CA ARG A 688 10.89 -36.16 -5.21
C ARG A 688 10.09 -37.39 -5.66
N ASP A 689 9.73 -37.42 -6.94
CA ASP A 689 9.14 -38.61 -7.57
C ASP A 689 10.20 -39.69 -7.84
N ALA A 690 9.78 -40.84 -8.36
CA ALA A 690 10.68 -41.97 -8.67
C ALA A 690 11.79 -41.64 -9.68
N SER A 691 11.66 -40.55 -10.46
CA SER A 691 12.70 -40.08 -11.39
C SER A 691 13.69 -39.09 -10.74
N GLY A 692 13.50 -38.76 -9.46
CA GLY A 692 14.30 -37.76 -8.74
C GLY A 692 13.85 -36.33 -8.97
N ARG A 693 12.77 -36.10 -9.74
CA ARG A 693 12.23 -34.76 -10.01
C ARG A 693 11.51 -34.23 -8.77
N VAL A 694 11.82 -32.99 -8.38
CA VAL A 694 11.10 -32.28 -7.31
C VAL A 694 9.66 -32.01 -7.76
N VAL A 695 8.70 -32.50 -6.97
CA VAL A 695 7.26 -32.30 -7.20
C VAL A 695 6.62 -31.40 -6.15
N ALA A 696 7.23 -31.28 -4.97
CA ALA A 696 6.83 -30.35 -3.93
C ALA A 696 8.01 -29.96 -3.02
N ARG A 697 7.87 -28.87 -2.29
CA ARG A 697 8.85 -28.38 -1.32
C ARG A 697 8.19 -27.78 -0.09
N GLN A 698 8.89 -27.84 1.03
CA GLN A 698 8.55 -27.15 2.27
C GLN A 698 9.77 -26.43 2.80
N LEU A 699 9.59 -25.21 3.30
CA LEU A 699 10.60 -24.54 4.10
C LEU A 699 10.35 -24.91 5.56
N ILE A 700 11.42 -25.15 6.31
CA ILE A 700 11.35 -25.35 7.76
C ILE A 700 12.43 -24.49 8.42
N ALA A 701 12.15 -24.00 9.63
CA ALA A 701 13.08 -23.21 10.39
C ALA A 701 13.02 -23.53 11.88
N ILE A 702 14.04 -23.11 12.62
CA ILE A 702 14.06 -23.15 14.08
C ILE A 702 14.01 -21.70 14.58
N ASP A 703 13.03 -21.41 15.44
CA ASP A 703 12.87 -20.10 16.07
C ASP A 703 13.83 -19.90 17.26
N GLU A 704 13.95 -18.68 17.80
CA GLU A 704 14.83 -18.38 18.95
C GLU A 704 14.35 -19.05 20.27
N ARG A 705 13.25 -19.81 20.26
CA ARG A 705 12.78 -20.63 21.38
C ARG A 705 13.01 -22.13 21.16
N GLU A 706 13.78 -22.48 20.13
CA GLU A 706 14.08 -23.86 19.76
C GLU A 706 12.81 -24.66 19.43
N ARG A 707 11.85 -24.04 18.74
CA ARG A 707 10.67 -24.71 18.16
C ARG A 707 10.86 -24.88 16.66
N LEU A 708 10.40 -26.01 16.12
CA LEU A 708 10.33 -26.25 14.67
C LEU A 708 9.14 -25.48 14.09
N VAL A 709 9.43 -24.54 13.20
CA VAL A 709 8.43 -23.80 12.42
C VAL A 709 8.36 -24.41 11.03
N CYS A 710 7.18 -24.89 10.66
CA CYS A 710 6.92 -25.50 9.37
C CYS A 710 6.09 -24.55 8.49
N PHE A 711 6.57 -24.24 7.30
CA PHE A 711 5.92 -23.31 6.37
C PHE A 711 5.08 -24.07 5.33
N GLU A 712 4.34 -23.32 4.50
CA GLU A 712 3.48 -23.87 3.47
C GLU A 712 4.20 -24.80 2.48
N VAL A 713 3.48 -25.87 2.10
CA VAL A 713 3.95 -26.82 1.09
C VAL A 713 3.54 -26.33 -0.29
N TYR A 714 4.53 -26.19 -1.16
CA TYR A 714 4.34 -25.72 -2.52
C TYR A 714 4.56 -26.82 -3.56
N PRO A 715 3.86 -26.79 -4.70
CA PRO A 715 2.79 -25.82 -5.03
C PRO A 715 1.52 -26.06 -4.20
N GLN A 716 0.64 -25.06 -4.05
CA GLN A 716 -0.62 -25.21 -3.31
C GLN A 716 -1.56 -26.30 -3.87
N SER A 717 -1.31 -26.74 -5.11
CA SER A 717 -2.07 -27.80 -5.79
C SER A 717 -1.56 -29.22 -5.50
N VAL A 718 -0.69 -29.42 -4.50
CA VAL A 718 -0.24 -30.76 -4.09
C VAL A 718 -1.40 -31.62 -3.58
N SER A 719 -1.28 -32.94 -3.73
CA SER A 719 -2.31 -33.88 -3.27
C SER A 719 -2.31 -34.04 -1.75
N ALA A 720 -3.46 -34.42 -1.18
CA ALA A 720 -3.60 -34.71 0.24
C ALA A 720 -2.60 -35.77 0.75
N GLN A 721 -2.23 -36.75 -0.06
CA GLN A 721 -1.22 -37.76 0.29
C GLN A 721 0.17 -37.16 0.49
N VAL A 722 0.54 -36.17 -0.33
CA VAL A 722 1.82 -35.46 -0.21
C VAL A 722 1.82 -34.56 1.03
N LEU A 723 0.73 -33.82 1.26
CA LEU A 723 0.55 -33.02 2.48
C LEU A 723 0.69 -33.89 3.74
N GLN A 724 0.05 -35.06 3.76
CA GLN A 724 0.15 -36.00 4.87
C GLN A 724 1.57 -36.56 5.06
N ALA A 725 2.32 -36.77 3.98
CA ALA A 725 3.72 -37.19 4.06
C ALA A 725 4.61 -36.09 4.69
N PHE A 726 4.41 -34.83 4.34
CA PHE A 726 5.09 -33.71 4.99
C PHE A 726 4.73 -33.59 6.48
N ARG A 727 3.45 -33.75 6.86
CA ARG A 727 3.05 -33.77 8.29
C ARG A 727 3.76 -34.87 9.08
N ARG A 728 3.90 -36.07 8.51
CA ARG A 728 4.66 -37.16 9.14
C ARG A 728 6.14 -36.82 9.24
N PHE A 729 6.70 -36.23 8.18
CA PHE A 729 8.09 -35.79 8.13
C PHE A 729 8.38 -34.77 9.23
N ASP A 730 7.56 -33.72 9.34
CA ASP A 730 7.68 -32.67 10.34
C ASP A 730 7.62 -33.24 11.76
N THR A 731 6.67 -34.14 12.03
CA THR A 731 6.53 -34.83 13.33
C THR A 731 7.74 -35.71 13.64
N ALA A 732 8.25 -36.44 12.65
CA ALA A 732 9.42 -37.30 12.81
C ALA A 732 10.69 -36.48 13.02
N LEU A 733 10.84 -35.35 12.33
CA LEU A 733 11.96 -34.43 12.47
C LEU A 733 11.97 -33.76 13.84
N ALA A 734 10.85 -33.18 14.26
CA ALA A 734 10.70 -32.56 15.57
C ALA A 734 11.03 -33.55 16.70
N ARG A 735 10.51 -34.79 16.60
CA ARG A 735 10.84 -35.88 17.55
C ARG A 735 12.32 -36.22 17.54
N SER A 736 12.94 -36.30 16.37
CA SER A 736 14.36 -36.64 16.23
C SER A 736 15.26 -35.54 16.82
N LEU A 737 14.85 -34.27 16.69
CA LEU A 737 15.57 -33.12 17.26
C LEU A 737 15.25 -32.88 18.74
N GLY A 738 14.17 -33.48 19.28
CA GLY A 738 13.70 -33.18 20.63
C GLY A 738 13.11 -31.76 20.79
N LEU A 739 12.53 -31.22 19.72
CA LEU A 739 11.92 -29.89 19.67
C LEU A 739 10.40 -29.99 19.55
N ASP A 740 9.70 -28.96 20.01
CA ASP A 740 8.26 -28.82 19.80
C ASP A 740 8.00 -28.21 18.41
N ILE A 741 6.86 -28.55 17.79
CA ILE A 741 6.39 -27.86 16.58
C ILE A 741 5.59 -26.63 17.02
N TYR A 742 5.90 -25.46 16.47
CA TYR A 742 5.16 -24.22 16.71
C TYR A 742 3.67 -24.35 16.32
N ARG A 743 2.78 -23.77 17.14
CA ARG A 743 1.34 -23.70 16.86
C ARG A 743 0.79 -22.29 17.08
N ASP A 744 -0.26 -21.94 16.35
CA ASP A 744 -0.88 -20.60 16.37
C ASP A 744 -1.43 -20.16 17.74
N ASP A 745 -1.75 -21.10 18.62
CA ASP A 745 -2.17 -20.84 19.99
C ASP A 745 -1.00 -20.45 20.93
N ASP A 746 0.25 -20.56 20.44
CA ASP A 746 1.44 -20.14 21.16
C ASP A 746 1.77 -18.65 20.96
N GLU A 747 2.73 -18.16 21.74
CA GLU A 747 3.39 -16.88 21.46
C GLU A 747 4.10 -16.91 20.10
N ALA A 748 3.91 -15.86 19.31
CA ALA A 748 4.46 -15.69 17.96
C ALA A 748 5.93 -16.11 17.89
N TYR A 749 6.28 -16.87 16.85
CA TYR A 749 7.65 -17.30 16.62
C TYR A 749 8.53 -16.15 16.15
N GLU A 750 9.83 -16.26 16.44
CA GLU A 750 10.86 -15.35 15.94
C GLU A 750 11.97 -16.19 15.30
N VAL A 751 12.00 -16.24 13.97
CA VAL A 751 13.08 -16.92 13.24
C VAL A 751 14.14 -15.89 12.87
N LYS A 752 15.29 -15.99 13.53
CA LYS A 752 16.39 -15.05 13.33
C LYS A 752 17.04 -15.18 11.95
N THR A 753 17.40 -14.04 11.36
CA THR A 753 18.31 -13.97 10.20
C THR A 753 19.76 -13.91 10.70
N ILE A 754 20.63 -14.81 10.23
CA ILE A 754 21.98 -15.01 10.82
C ILE A 754 23.09 -14.42 9.94
N LEU A 755 23.25 -14.95 8.72
CA LEU A 755 24.21 -14.49 7.71
C LEU A 755 23.54 -13.64 6.63
N ALA A 756 22.31 -13.98 6.29
CA ALA A 756 21.48 -13.16 5.43
C ALA A 756 21.17 -11.81 6.09
N VAL A 757 20.71 -10.88 5.27
CA VAL A 757 20.21 -9.57 5.72
C VAL A 757 18.68 -9.59 5.77
N GLU A 758 18.06 -10.30 4.83
CA GLU A 758 16.61 -10.30 4.64
C GLU A 758 16.10 -11.71 4.38
N TRP A 759 14.91 -12.01 4.86
CA TRP A 759 14.23 -13.28 4.63
C TRP A 759 12.72 -13.02 4.56
N TRP A 760 12.08 -13.68 3.60
CA TRP A 760 10.63 -13.58 3.41
C TRP A 760 9.96 -14.74 4.14
N ASP A 761 9.05 -14.38 5.04
CA ASP A 761 8.21 -15.27 5.82
C ASP A 761 6.79 -15.22 5.23
N ASP A 762 6.33 -16.33 4.65
CA ASP A 762 4.97 -16.49 4.09
C ASP A 762 3.97 -17.10 5.08
N GLY A 763 4.36 -17.25 6.35
CA GLY A 763 3.56 -17.81 7.43
C GLY A 763 3.72 -19.32 7.59
N GLN A 764 3.52 -19.78 8.83
CA GLN A 764 3.43 -21.20 9.15
C GLN A 764 2.21 -21.85 8.50
N TRP A 765 2.34 -23.11 8.09
CA TRP A 765 1.20 -23.87 7.62
C TRP A 765 0.50 -24.60 8.77
N HIS A 766 -0.81 -24.73 8.68
CA HIS A 766 -1.56 -25.47 9.69
C HIS A 766 -1.39 -26.98 9.48
N ALA A 767 -0.35 -27.54 10.10
CA ALA A 767 -0.09 -28.98 10.13
C ALA A 767 -1.21 -29.79 10.83
N VAL A 768 -2.14 -29.12 11.54
CA VAL A 768 -3.18 -29.71 12.37
C VAL A 768 -4.58 -29.38 11.82
N ASN A 769 -5.08 -30.27 10.95
CA ASN A 769 -6.47 -30.70 10.84
C ASN A 769 -6.52 -31.98 9.99
#